data_AF-A0A4R6THG1-F1
#
_entry.id   AF-A0A4R6THG1-F1
#
_cell.length_a   1.000
_cell.length_b   1.000
_cell.length_c   1.000
_cell.angle_alpha   90.00
_cell.angle_beta   90.00
_cell.angle_gamma   90.00
#
_symmetry.space_group_name_H-M   'P 1'
#
loop_
_entity.id
_entity.type
_entity.pdbx_description
1 polymer ?
#
loop_
_entity_poly.entity_id
_entity_poly.type
_entity_poly.pdbx_seq_one_letter_code
_entity_poly.pdbx_strand_id
1 'polypeptide(L)'
;MKQNKETLKQFFETGDKPTQQQYYDLIDSYVDAKQPTGEANRRFVIDELGEVSIASEQQVPEYTLSPISGTNTVDLLKDGVSISQIDLTPYLDNTNLARLVSGTVDVNGQATFTRDDNSTFKVDLSNLKDSVPQYQAGTNITIDNTDPLQPIINASGGGATDVSNLVPYTGATQDVDLGDNRIILGKEVTVTDKNISIRFLDDRETTNQVFVKQKSYWDGSSYISGGNSYGIGEFAVFQNTGKSVNGFGYQALYNNTGDYSNGFGYGALQNNTGSNSTGFGNSVLQNNTGTASSGFGHNALLDNSGGNSSGFGNSALQNNTGSNSNGFGTYTLGQNTGSSSNGFGSYALYNNIGTSSNGFGYGSLQDNAGSNSNGLGNYAGKNNTGNNSVAIGGSALYNNSGRNSNGVGYQALYDNTGEYVNGFGYQVMKNNTGAYSSAIGGKALYNNIGVHVNGFGYSTGEYNLGAYFNTMGGFSGQWNTGDKSVGIGGSALRYNDFDFNTALGYDSFRDYIPDATRTKTFQGSAVDLANDTITITAHGFGSTGDKINLMHSDSNILGGLTNVAGMSNQFEIIDANTIKSLKDITSVDGGTTYGFTPQLIITNTTTIGANSQPTKSNQVVLGDANIEEVTTVGDYISTGIGKGMVLTTPDGTKQYRISIDNSGNIVTTLI
;
A
#
# COMPACT_ATOMS: atom_id res chain seq x y z
N MET A 1 28.62 -14.29 -50.02
CA MET A 1 29.24 -15.37 -49.23
C MET A 1 28.12 -16.25 -48.68
N LYS A 2 27.64 -17.22 -49.47
CA LYS A 2 26.80 -18.32 -48.97
C LYS A 2 27.74 -19.18 -48.09
N GLN A 3 27.45 -19.34 -46.81
CA GLN A 3 28.33 -20.06 -45.88
C GLN A 3 28.56 -21.51 -46.33
N ASN A 4 29.71 -22.06 -45.96
CA ASN A 4 30.14 -23.40 -46.34
C ASN A 4 29.21 -24.47 -45.70
N LYS A 5 28.90 -25.55 -46.44
CA LYS A 5 27.97 -26.63 -46.05
C LYS A 5 28.37 -27.36 -44.75
N GLU A 6 29.65 -27.40 -44.39
CA GLU A 6 30.12 -27.98 -43.13
C GLU A 6 29.77 -27.10 -41.92
N THR A 7 29.61 -25.80 -42.10
CA THR A 7 29.27 -24.86 -41.01
C THR A 7 27.80 -25.00 -40.58
N LEU A 8 26.89 -25.27 -41.52
CA LEU A 8 25.46 -25.49 -41.24
C LEU A 8 25.19 -26.86 -40.60
N LYS A 9 25.99 -27.88 -40.92
CA LYS A 9 25.85 -29.23 -40.36
C LYS A 9 26.12 -29.28 -38.84
N GLN A 10 27.05 -28.46 -38.32
CA GLN A 10 27.37 -28.39 -36.89
C GLN A 10 26.22 -27.90 -36.01
N PHE A 11 25.31 -27.08 -36.53
CA PHE A 11 24.17 -26.56 -35.76
C PHE A 11 23.05 -27.59 -35.57
N PHE A 12 22.89 -28.53 -36.51
CA PHE A 12 21.88 -29.59 -36.39
C PHE A 12 22.34 -30.76 -35.51
N GLU A 13 23.65 -31.02 -35.43
CA GLU A 13 24.21 -32.07 -34.56
C GLU A 13 24.26 -31.64 -33.08
N THR A 14 24.14 -30.34 -32.78
CA THR A 14 24.16 -29.78 -31.42
C THR A 14 22.77 -29.56 -30.80
N GLY A 15 21.69 -29.75 -31.57
CA GLY A 15 20.31 -29.71 -31.08
C GLY A 15 19.66 -28.32 -31.02
N ASP A 16 20.29 -27.28 -31.56
CA ASP A 16 19.73 -25.93 -31.62
C ASP A 16 18.70 -25.77 -32.76
N LYS A 17 17.62 -25.02 -32.51
CA LYS A 17 16.61 -24.70 -33.53
C LYS A 17 17.14 -23.60 -34.47
N PRO A 18 17.18 -23.82 -35.81
CA PRO A 18 17.65 -22.81 -36.75
C PRO A 18 16.71 -21.59 -36.82
N THR A 19 17.29 -20.43 -37.08
CA THR A 19 16.54 -19.20 -37.39
C THR A 19 15.94 -19.26 -38.80
N GLN A 20 14.92 -18.43 -39.08
CA GLN A 20 14.23 -18.40 -40.36
C GLN A 20 15.16 -18.09 -41.55
N GLN A 21 16.17 -17.23 -41.35
CA GLN A 21 17.17 -16.94 -42.36
C GLN A 21 18.04 -18.17 -42.68
N GLN A 22 18.41 -18.95 -41.66
CA GLN A 22 19.18 -20.18 -41.83
C GLN A 22 18.38 -21.28 -42.55
N TYR A 23 17.05 -21.26 -42.43
CA TYR A 23 16.16 -22.16 -43.17
C TYR A 23 16.09 -21.79 -44.66
N TYR A 24 16.03 -20.50 -45.00
CA TYR A 24 16.11 -20.04 -46.38
C TYR A 24 17.45 -20.40 -47.03
N ASP A 25 18.56 -20.17 -46.33
CA ASP A 25 19.89 -20.49 -46.84
C ASP A 25 20.10 -22.00 -47.08
N LEU A 26 19.42 -22.86 -46.29
CA LEU A 26 19.43 -24.32 -46.46
C LEU A 26 18.64 -24.77 -47.69
N ILE A 27 17.46 -24.20 -47.92
CA ILE A 27 16.61 -24.49 -49.09
C ILE A 27 17.35 -24.12 -50.38
N ASP A 28 17.96 -22.93 -50.42
CA ASP A 28 18.76 -22.47 -51.55
C ASP A 28 19.93 -23.42 -51.85
N SER A 29 20.60 -23.93 -50.80
CA SER A 29 21.73 -24.86 -50.96
C SER A 29 21.29 -26.25 -51.46
N TYR A 30 20.08 -26.69 -51.14
CA TYR A 30 19.50 -27.95 -51.60
C TYR A 30 19.08 -27.86 -53.07
N VAL A 31 18.48 -26.73 -53.48
CA VAL A 31 18.09 -26.47 -54.88
C VAL A 31 19.32 -26.35 -55.78
N ASP A 32 20.35 -25.61 -55.36
CA ASP A 32 21.62 -25.46 -56.10
C ASP A 32 22.35 -26.81 -56.28
N ALA A 33 22.27 -27.73 -55.30
CA ALA A 33 22.93 -29.03 -55.36
C ALA A 33 22.30 -30.01 -56.37
N LYS A 34 21.04 -29.78 -56.76
CA LYS A 34 20.31 -30.61 -57.71
C LYS A 34 20.41 -30.09 -59.16
N GLN A 35 21.10 -28.97 -59.37
CA GLN A 35 21.37 -28.43 -60.71
C GLN A 35 22.70 -28.96 -61.28
N PRO A 36 22.69 -29.65 -62.43
CA PRO A 36 23.89 -29.83 -63.23
C PRO A 36 24.26 -28.49 -63.90
N THR A 37 25.54 -28.09 -63.84
CA THR A 37 26.03 -26.84 -64.43
C THR A 37 25.87 -26.81 -65.95
N GLY A 38 25.14 -25.83 -66.50
CA GLY A 38 25.35 -25.42 -67.90
C GLY A 38 24.23 -24.81 -68.74
N GLU A 39 22.95 -24.77 -68.37
CA GLU A 39 21.90 -24.21 -69.26
C GLU A 39 20.78 -23.44 -68.55
N ALA A 40 20.24 -22.42 -69.22
CA ALA A 40 19.18 -21.54 -68.73
C ALA A 40 17.77 -22.06 -69.07
N ASN A 41 16.83 -21.85 -68.13
CA ASN A 41 15.39 -22.15 -68.19
C ASN A 41 14.98 -23.62 -67.99
N ARG A 42 14.69 -24.02 -66.74
CA ARG A 42 13.97 -25.25 -66.40
C ARG A 42 12.94 -25.01 -65.30
N ARG A 43 11.78 -25.68 -65.37
CA ARG A 43 10.77 -25.67 -64.28
C ARG A 43 11.13 -26.73 -63.24
N PHE A 44 10.97 -26.38 -61.97
CA PHE A 44 11.01 -27.30 -60.84
C PHE A 44 9.61 -27.76 -60.51
N VAL A 45 9.44 -29.07 -60.31
CA VAL A 45 8.20 -29.65 -59.80
C VAL A 45 8.51 -30.27 -58.44
N ILE A 46 7.79 -29.82 -57.40
CA ILE A 46 7.81 -30.41 -56.06
C ILE A 46 6.60 -31.31 -55.96
N ASP A 47 6.82 -32.59 -55.69
CA ASP A 47 5.70 -33.52 -55.49
C ASP A 47 5.13 -33.44 -54.06
N GLU A 48 4.05 -34.17 -53.82
CA GLU A 48 3.29 -34.18 -52.57
C GLU A 48 4.09 -34.71 -51.36
N LEU A 49 5.26 -35.31 -51.60
CA LEU A 49 6.19 -35.81 -50.58
C LEU A 49 7.38 -34.87 -50.38
N GLY A 50 7.48 -33.78 -51.14
CA GLY A 50 8.51 -32.76 -51.02
C GLY A 50 9.76 -33.01 -51.88
N GLU A 51 9.73 -33.98 -52.81
CA GLU A 51 10.87 -34.27 -53.69
C GLU A 51 10.89 -33.35 -54.92
N VAL A 52 12.08 -32.86 -55.29
CA VAL A 52 12.27 -31.87 -56.36
C VAL A 52 12.84 -32.53 -57.62
N SER A 53 12.17 -32.40 -58.77
CA SER A 53 12.62 -32.93 -60.07
C SER A 53 12.66 -31.90 -61.21
N ILE A 54 13.39 -32.19 -62.30
CA ILE A 54 13.66 -31.30 -63.44
C ILE A 54 13.14 -31.93 -64.75
N ALA A 55 12.38 -31.18 -65.58
CA ALA A 55 11.83 -31.64 -66.87
C ALA A 55 12.15 -30.69 -68.07
N SER A 56 12.15 -31.21 -69.31
CA SER A 56 12.47 -30.48 -70.58
C SER A 56 11.27 -30.26 -71.52
N GLU A 57 11.41 -29.26 -72.42
CA GLU A 57 10.40 -28.58 -73.26
C GLU A 57 9.63 -29.43 -74.29
N GLN A 58 8.35 -29.09 -74.54
CA GLN A 58 7.46 -29.71 -75.53
C GLN A 58 7.23 -28.74 -76.70
N GLN A 59 7.65 -29.07 -77.93
CA GLN A 59 7.30 -28.27 -79.13
C GLN A 59 5.83 -28.48 -79.53
N VAL A 60 5.12 -27.38 -79.73
CA VAL A 60 3.70 -27.35 -80.13
C VAL A 60 3.61 -26.88 -81.59
N PRO A 61 2.78 -27.51 -82.44
CA PRO A 61 2.64 -27.08 -83.85
C PRO A 61 2.19 -25.62 -83.95
N GLU A 62 2.85 -24.87 -84.84
CA GLU A 62 2.60 -23.43 -85.02
C GLU A 62 1.38 -23.22 -85.91
N TYR A 63 0.27 -22.83 -85.29
CA TYR A 63 -0.89 -22.32 -86.01
C TYR A 63 -0.69 -20.84 -86.26
N THR A 64 -0.78 -20.42 -87.51
CA THR A 64 -0.66 -19.01 -87.91
C THR A 64 -1.97 -18.56 -88.57
N LEU A 65 -2.22 -17.25 -88.61
CA LEU A 65 -3.39 -16.68 -89.27
C LEU A 65 -2.96 -16.03 -90.58
N SER A 66 -3.75 -16.18 -91.64
CA SER A 66 -3.48 -15.49 -92.91
C SER A 66 -3.69 -13.97 -92.79
N PRO A 67 -3.00 -13.15 -93.61
CA PRO A 67 -3.31 -11.73 -93.74
C PRO A 67 -4.73 -11.52 -94.31
N ILE A 68 -5.50 -10.57 -93.75
CA ILE A 68 -6.85 -10.24 -94.20
C ILE A 68 -6.80 -9.69 -95.64
N SER A 69 -7.35 -10.42 -96.61
CA SER A 69 -7.38 -10.03 -98.03
C SER A 69 -8.79 -9.63 -98.49
N GLY A 70 -9.19 -8.40 -98.17
CA GLY A 70 -10.30 -7.68 -98.83
C GLY A 70 -11.73 -8.19 -98.61
N THR A 71 -11.93 -9.47 -98.26
CA THR A 71 -13.18 -10.06 -97.78
C THR A 71 -12.98 -10.41 -96.32
N ASN A 72 -13.85 -9.95 -95.41
CA ASN A 72 -13.73 -9.98 -93.94
C ASN A 72 -13.63 -11.39 -93.31
N THR A 73 -12.66 -12.18 -93.74
CA THR A 73 -12.40 -13.56 -93.33
C THR A 73 -10.92 -13.73 -93.09
N VAL A 74 -10.55 -14.52 -92.11
CA VAL A 74 -9.16 -14.94 -91.85
C VAL A 74 -9.10 -16.45 -91.84
N ASP A 75 -8.06 -17.00 -92.47
CA ASP A 75 -7.80 -18.42 -92.47
C ASP A 75 -6.86 -18.79 -91.32
N LEU A 76 -7.22 -19.81 -90.55
CA LEU A 76 -6.29 -20.50 -89.67
C LEU A 76 -5.44 -21.44 -90.51
N LEU A 77 -4.14 -21.15 -90.56
CA LEU A 77 -3.13 -21.94 -91.23
C LEU A 77 -2.49 -22.88 -90.21
N LYS A 78 -2.34 -24.15 -90.57
CA LYS A 78 -1.44 -25.07 -89.87
C LYS A 78 -0.31 -25.43 -90.81
N ASP A 79 0.92 -25.13 -90.41
CA ASP A 79 2.12 -25.32 -91.24
C ASP A 79 2.01 -24.65 -92.63
N GLY A 80 1.36 -23.47 -92.69
CA GLY A 80 1.19 -22.67 -93.91
C GLY A 80 0.02 -23.05 -94.82
N VAL A 81 -0.78 -24.06 -94.46
CA VAL A 81 -1.95 -24.51 -95.24
C VAL A 81 -3.25 -24.16 -94.52
N SER A 82 -4.20 -23.56 -95.24
CA SER A 82 -5.52 -23.19 -94.70
C SER A 82 -6.32 -24.43 -94.34
N ILE A 83 -6.69 -24.53 -93.06
CA ILE A 83 -7.45 -25.65 -92.52
C ILE A 83 -8.83 -25.24 -91.98
N SER A 84 -9.08 -23.94 -91.82
CA SER A 84 -10.37 -23.41 -91.39
C SER A 84 -10.46 -21.91 -91.71
N GLN A 85 -11.56 -21.48 -92.32
CA GLN A 85 -11.84 -20.08 -92.61
C GLN A 85 -12.81 -19.53 -91.56
N ILE A 86 -12.42 -18.43 -90.90
CA ILE A 86 -13.22 -17.76 -89.88
C ILE A 86 -13.80 -16.49 -90.51
N ASP A 87 -15.12 -16.43 -90.60
CA ASP A 87 -15.84 -15.20 -90.97
C ASP A 87 -15.86 -14.25 -89.78
N LEU A 88 -15.24 -13.08 -89.95
CA LEU A 88 -15.13 -12.04 -88.92
C LEU A 88 -16.32 -11.07 -88.97
N THR A 89 -17.28 -11.25 -89.89
CA THR A 89 -18.50 -10.43 -89.99
C THR A 89 -19.31 -10.35 -88.67
N PRO A 90 -19.38 -11.39 -87.82
CA PRO A 90 -20.05 -11.31 -86.51
C PRO A 90 -19.26 -10.57 -85.41
N TYR A 91 -17.96 -10.32 -85.62
CA TYR A 91 -17.04 -9.65 -84.67
C TYR A 91 -16.62 -8.26 -85.15
N LEU A 92 -17.09 -7.83 -86.32
CA LEU A 92 -17.07 -6.44 -86.74
C LEU A 92 -18.16 -5.69 -85.97
N ASP A 93 -17.71 -5.09 -84.87
CA ASP A 93 -18.48 -4.18 -84.07
C ASP A 93 -19.07 -3.06 -84.95
N ASN A 94 -20.28 -2.67 -84.62
CA ASN A 94 -21.19 -1.83 -85.38
C ASN A 94 -20.49 -0.55 -85.91
N THR A 95 -20.22 -0.50 -87.21
CA THR A 95 -19.49 0.56 -87.95
C THR A 95 -20.19 1.93 -88.01
N ASN A 96 -21.12 2.20 -87.09
CA ASN A 96 -21.79 3.48 -86.95
C ASN A 96 -21.11 4.45 -85.99
N LEU A 97 -20.26 3.97 -85.05
CA LEU A 97 -19.59 4.84 -84.06
C LEU A 97 -18.21 5.34 -84.53
N ALA A 98 -17.46 4.54 -85.29
CA ALA A 98 -16.12 4.89 -85.75
C ALA A 98 -16.09 5.99 -86.85
N ARG A 99 -17.24 6.30 -87.45
CA ARG A 99 -17.40 7.28 -88.54
C ARG A 99 -17.97 8.62 -88.08
N LEU A 100 -18.14 8.81 -86.77
CA LEU A 100 -18.67 10.02 -86.18
C LEU A 100 -17.64 11.14 -86.24
N VAL A 101 -18.00 12.25 -86.89
CA VAL A 101 -17.14 13.45 -86.97
C VAL A 101 -17.60 14.52 -85.99
N SER A 102 -18.91 14.62 -85.73
CA SER A 102 -19.47 15.53 -84.73
C SER A 102 -20.86 15.09 -84.24
N GLY A 103 -21.30 15.62 -83.10
CA GLY A 103 -22.64 15.43 -82.59
C GLY A 103 -23.11 16.64 -81.79
N THR A 104 -24.42 16.91 -81.80
CA THR A 104 -25.05 17.96 -80.98
C THR A 104 -26.28 17.39 -80.29
N VAL A 105 -26.55 17.83 -79.06
CA VAL A 105 -27.74 17.47 -78.29
C VAL A 105 -28.59 18.72 -78.12
N ASP A 106 -29.87 18.62 -78.47
CA ASP A 106 -30.79 19.74 -78.28
C ASP A 106 -31.33 19.83 -76.84
N VAL A 107 -32.02 20.93 -76.54
CA VAL A 107 -32.60 21.21 -75.21
C VAL A 107 -33.62 20.16 -74.74
N ASN A 108 -34.10 19.29 -75.65
CA ASN A 108 -35.05 18.22 -75.37
C ASN A 108 -34.38 16.86 -75.18
N GLY A 109 -33.05 16.78 -75.25
CA GLY A 109 -32.28 15.55 -75.03
C GLY A 109 -32.15 14.68 -76.28
N GLN A 110 -32.46 15.20 -77.47
CA GLN A 110 -32.31 14.47 -78.71
C GLN A 110 -30.91 14.71 -79.29
N ALA A 111 -30.09 13.66 -79.35
CA ALA A 111 -28.74 13.73 -79.90
C ALA A 111 -28.77 13.48 -81.41
N THR A 112 -28.24 14.43 -82.19
CA THR A 112 -28.04 14.27 -83.64
C THR A 112 -26.55 14.11 -83.92
N PHE A 113 -26.20 12.99 -84.53
CA PHE A 113 -24.82 12.64 -84.85
C PHE A 113 -24.59 12.74 -86.36
N THR A 114 -23.48 13.35 -86.75
CA THR A 114 -23.07 13.54 -88.15
C THR A 114 -21.84 12.70 -88.45
N ARG A 115 -21.89 11.94 -89.54
CA ARG A 115 -20.80 11.10 -90.01
C ARG A 115 -19.88 11.84 -90.98
N ASP A 116 -18.72 11.25 -91.26
CA ASP A 116 -17.73 11.72 -92.25
C ASP A 116 -18.27 11.88 -93.69
N ASP A 117 -19.40 11.26 -94.01
CA ASP A 117 -20.14 11.40 -95.28
C ASP A 117 -21.29 12.42 -95.23
N ASN A 118 -21.37 13.24 -94.18
CA ASN A 118 -22.44 14.20 -93.88
C ASN A 118 -23.85 13.59 -93.67
N SER A 119 -23.99 12.26 -93.59
CA SER A 119 -25.25 11.66 -93.16
C SER A 119 -25.47 11.87 -91.66
N THR A 120 -26.72 12.12 -91.27
CA THR A 120 -27.09 12.30 -89.85
C THR A 120 -28.05 11.22 -89.37
N PHE A 121 -27.90 10.79 -88.13
CA PHE A 121 -28.93 10.00 -87.44
C PHE A 121 -29.17 10.54 -86.03
N LYS A 122 -30.37 10.26 -85.51
CA LYS A 122 -30.81 10.78 -84.21
C LYS A 122 -30.99 9.67 -83.20
N VAL A 123 -30.55 9.92 -81.98
CA VAL A 123 -30.74 9.06 -80.82
C VAL A 123 -31.46 9.88 -79.74
N ASP A 124 -32.57 9.35 -79.25
CA ASP A 124 -33.29 9.96 -78.14
C ASP A 124 -32.59 9.59 -76.83
N LEU A 125 -31.97 10.57 -76.20
CA LEU A 125 -31.29 10.45 -74.90
C LEU A 125 -32.08 11.16 -73.79
N SER A 126 -33.36 11.50 -74.03
CA SER A 126 -34.21 12.18 -73.04
C SER A 126 -34.32 11.42 -71.71
N ASN A 127 -34.20 10.10 -71.72
CA ASN A 127 -34.20 9.24 -70.52
C ASN A 127 -32.93 9.39 -69.65
N LEU A 128 -31.85 10.00 -70.16
CA LEU A 128 -30.63 10.32 -69.40
C LEU A 128 -30.65 11.74 -68.81
N LYS A 129 -31.71 12.51 -69.07
CA LYS A 129 -31.82 13.92 -68.67
C LYS A 129 -32.01 14.10 -67.16
N ASP A 130 -32.52 13.08 -66.47
CA ASP A 130 -32.80 13.12 -65.03
C ASP A 130 -31.78 12.35 -64.17
N SER A 131 -30.73 11.75 -64.76
CA SER A 131 -29.80 10.87 -64.04
C SER A 131 -28.30 11.14 -64.26
N VAL A 132 -27.93 12.29 -64.83
CA VAL A 132 -26.53 12.74 -64.91
C VAL A 132 -26.39 14.17 -64.36
N PRO A 133 -25.53 14.43 -63.36
CA PRO A 133 -25.22 15.79 -62.93
C PRO A 133 -24.66 16.58 -64.11
N GLN A 134 -25.21 17.77 -64.37
CA GLN A 134 -24.74 18.63 -65.45
C GLN A 134 -23.27 19.01 -65.25
N TYR A 135 -22.37 18.40 -66.01
CA TYR A 135 -21.02 18.92 -66.21
C TYR A 135 -21.10 20.09 -67.19
N GLN A 136 -20.63 21.26 -66.77
CA GLN A 136 -20.52 22.44 -67.62
C GLN A 136 -19.60 22.17 -68.82
N ALA A 137 -19.98 22.72 -69.97
CA ALA A 137 -19.18 22.69 -71.20
C ALA A 137 -17.81 23.38 -70.98
N GLY A 138 -16.71 22.67 -71.28
CA GLY A 138 -15.36 23.26 -71.31
C GLY A 138 -14.21 22.42 -70.73
N THR A 139 -14.43 21.21 -70.21
CA THR A 139 -13.36 20.36 -69.65
C THR A 139 -12.64 19.54 -70.73
N ASN A 140 -11.37 19.83 -70.97
CA ASN A 140 -10.51 18.98 -71.81
C ASN A 140 -9.98 17.79 -70.99
N ILE A 141 -10.35 16.58 -71.37
CA ILE A 141 -9.71 15.35 -70.92
C ILE A 141 -8.54 15.10 -71.88
N THR A 142 -7.30 15.05 -71.38
CA THR A 142 -6.15 14.63 -72.19
C THR A 142 -5.61 13.31 -71.63
N ILE A 143 -5.47 12.30 -72.47
CA ILE A 143 -4.86 11.03 -72.11
C ILE A 143 -3.34 11.22 -72.18
N ASP A 144 -2.64 10.86 -71.10
CA ASP A 144 -1.18 10.81 -71.08
C ASP A 144 -0.72 9.66 -71.99
N ASN A 145 -0.01 9.99 -73.07
CA ASN A 145 0.48 9.02 -74.04
C ASN A 145 1.69 8.22 -73.56
N THR A 146 2.16 8.43 -72.32
CA THR A 146 3.33 7.73 -71.76
C THR A 146 2.99 6.55 -70.84
N ASP A 147 1.75 6.44 -70.34
CA ASP A 147 1.26 5.27 -69.59
C ASP A 147 -0.25 5.02 -69.83
N PRO A 148 -0.62 4.07 -70.71
CA PRO A 148 -2.02 3.79 -71.06
C PRO A 148 -2.86 3.16 -69.93
N LEU A 149 -2.28 2.84 -68.77
CA LEU A 149 -2.99 2.24 -67.63
C LEU A 149 -3.33 3.24 -66.51
N GLN A 150 -2.94 4.52 -66.63
CA GLN A 150 -3.19 5.57 -65.63
C GLN A 150 -3.55 6.93 -66.30
N PRO A 151 -4.83 7.18 -66.66
CA PRO A 151 -5.22 8.48 -67.21
C PRO A 151 -5.20 9.59 -66.14
N ILE A 152 -4.44 10.66 -66.36
CA ILE A 152 -4.41 11.84 -65.48
C ILE A 152 -5.45 12.87 -65.96
N ILE A 153 -6.40 13.24 -65.09
CA ILE A 153 -7.31 14.37 -65.32
C ILE A 153 -6.62 15.65 -64.84
N ASN A 154 -6.08 16.45 -65.78
CA ASN A 154 -5.57 17.78 -65.48
C ASN A 154 -6.70 18.82 -65.46
N ALA A 155 -7.20 19.14 -64.26
CA ALA A 155 -8.06 20.32 -64.06
C ALA A 155 -7.18 21.53 -63.71
N SER A 156 -6.80 22.33 -64.71
CA SER A 156 -6.07 23.59 -64.51
C SER A 156 -6.93 24.78 -64.92
N GLY A 157 -7.52 25.47 -63.94
CA GLY A 157 -8.25 26.72 -64.16
C GLY A 157 -9.01 27.19 -62.93
N GLY A 158 -8.53 28.26 -62.31
CA GLY A 158 -9.00 28.75 -61.01
C GLY A 158 -10.41 29.32 -61.00
N GLY A 159 -11.02 29.28 -59.82
CA GLY A 159 -12.31 29.91 -59.55
C GLY A 159 -13.10 29.13 -58.50
N ALA A 160 -12.86 29.47 -57.22
CA ALA A 160 -13.67 29.09 -56.07
C ALA A 160 -14.10 27.61 -55.98
N THR A 161 -13.16 26.72 -55.66
CA THR A 161 -13.52 25.49 -54.97
C THR A 161 -13.81 25.83 -53.51
N ASP A 162 -15.06 25.58 -53.12
CA ASP A 162 -15.45 25.44 -51.73
C ASP A 162 -14.41 24.57 -50.99
N VAL A 163 -13.66 25.21 -50.08
CA VAL A 163 -12.64 24.58 -49.23
C VAL A 163 -13.26 23.87 -48.02
N SER A 164 -14.57 23.62 -48.03
CA SER A 164 -15.28 22.89 -46.98
C SER A 164 -14.84 21.43 -46.81
N ASN A 165 -14.04 20.87 -47.74
CA ASN A 165 -13.61 19.47 -47.74
C ASN A 165 -12.09 19.24 -47.90
N LEU A 166 -11.24 20.10 -47.32
CA LEU A 166 -9.86 19.69 -47.06
C LEU A 166 -9.82 18.82 -45.79
N VAL A 167 -10.01 17.51 -45.96
CA VAL A 167 -9.54 16.47 -45.02
C VAL A 167 -8.47 15.64 -45.76
N PRO A 168 -7.26 15.43 -45.21
CA PRO A 168 -6.26 14.60 -45.86
C PRO A 168 -6.78 13.16 -45.95
N TYR A 169 -6.79 12.68 -47.18
CA TYR A 169 -7.10 11.32 -47.63
C TYR A 169 -6.54 10.21 -46.71
N THR A 170 -7.41 9.46 -46.04
CA THR A 170 -7.19 8.05 -45.71
C THR A 170 -8.23 7.26 -46.48
N GLY A 171 -7.81 6.41 -47.43
CA GLY A 171 -8.68 5.74 -48.41
C GLY A 171 -9.74 4.78 -47.83
N ALA A 172 -10.73 5.32 -47.13
CA ALA A 172 -11.98 4.65 -46.80
C ALA A 172 -13.05 5.10 -47.80
N THR A 173 -13.68 4.14 -48.49
CA THR A 173 -14.82 4.34 -49.40
C THR A 173 -16.16 4.36 -48.66
N GLN A 174 -16.17 4.68 -47.38
CA GLN A 174 -17.36 4.99 -46.58
C GLN A 174 -17.15 6.31 -45.87
N ASP A 175 -18.22 7.10 -45.74
CA ASP A 175 -18.27 8.30 -44.91
C ASP A 175 -17.70 7.99 -43.53
N VAL A 176 -16.72 8.78 -43.08
CA VAL A 176 -16.30 8.75 -41.68
C VAL A 176 -17.40 9.44 -40.88
N ASP A 177 -18.41 8.69 -40.47
CA ASP A 177 -19.42 9.17 -39.54
C ASP A 177 -18.77 9.44 -38.17
N LEU A 178 -18.55 10.71 -37.87
CA LEU A 178 -18.03 11.18 -36.58
C LEU A 178 -19.14 11.40 -35.54
N GLY A 179 -20.40 11.05 -35.85
CA GLY A 179 -21.56 11.33 -35.02
C GLY A 179 -21.67 12.83 -34.71
N ASP A 180 -21.79 13.19 -33.43
CA ASP A 180 -21.82 14.57 -32.96
C ASP A 180 -20.44 15.24 -32.91
N ASN A 181 -19.38 14.68 -33.49
CA ASN A 181 -18.02 15.26 -33.46
C ASN A 181 -17.56 15.78 -34.83
N ARG A 182 -16.59 16.69 -34.84
CA ARG A 182 -15.97 17.25 -36.06
C ARG A 182 -14.45 17.18 -35.98
N ILE A 183 -13.81 16.78 -37.09
CA ILE A 183 -12.36 16.91 -37.26
C ILE A 183 -12.05 18.37 -37.59
N ILE A 184 -11.18 18.98 -36.80
CA ILE A 184 -10.61 20.30 -37.07
C ILE A 184 -9.13 20.11 -37.35
N LEU A 185 -8.70 20.38 -38.58
CA LEU A 185 -7.28 20.33 -38.90
C LEU A 185 -6.57 21.56 -38.36
N GLY A 186 -5.73 21.37 -37.33
CA GLY A 186 -4.67 22.31 -37.01
C GLY A 186 -5.12 23.70 -36.55
N LYS A 187 -6.37 23.89 -36.09
CA LYS A 187 -6.84 25.21 -35.67
C LYS A 187 -6.19 25.61 -34.36
N GLU A 188 -5.35 26.63 -34.42
CA GLU A 188 -4.83 27.31 -33.25
C GLU A 188 -5.92 28.12 -32.57
N VAL A 189 -6.06 27.94 -31.27
CA VAL A 189 -7.00 28.66 -30.42
C VAL A 189 -6.25 29.18 -29.21
N THR A 190 -6.41 30.47 -28.93
CA THR A 190 -6.01 31.05 -27.64
C THR A 190 -7.10 30.67 -26.64
N VAL A 191 -6.77 29.77 -25.73
CA VAL A 191 -7.74 29.17 -24.79
C VAL A 191 -7.86 30.00 -23.52
N THR A 192 -6.78 30.66 -23.15
CA THR A 192 -6.66 31.70 -22.11
C THR A 192 -5.51 32.61 -22.57
N ASP A 193 -5.45 33.88 -22.18
CA ASP A 193 -4.33 34.79 -22.58
C ASP A 193 -2.93 34.31 -22.12
N LYS A 194 -2.88 33.15 -21.46
CA LYS A 194 -1.69 32.45 -21.02
C LYS A 194 -1.46 31.14 -21.76
N ASN A 195 -2.33 30.65 -22.66
CA ASN A 195 -2.10 29.38 -23.39
C ASN A 195 -2.64 29.36 -24.83
N ILE A 196 -1.86 28.76 -25.75
CA ILE A 196 -2.23 28.54 -27.15
C ILE A 196 -2.21 27.03 -27.45
N SER A 197 -3.35 26.49 -27.86
CA SER A 197 -3.50 25.08 -28.23
C SER A 197 -3.95 24.89 -29.67
N ILE A 198 -3.61 23.74 -30.24
CA ILE A 198 -4.10 23.24 -31.52
C ILE A 198 -5.15 22.18 -31.22
N ARG A 199 -6.37 22.37 -31.72
CA ARG A 199 -7.45 21.40 -31.59
C ARG A 199 -7.53 20.52 -32.83
N PHE A 200 -7.68 19.23 -32.63
CA PHE A 200 -7.82 18.24 -33.70
C PHE A 200 -9.25 17.71 -33.83
N LEU A 201 -9.96 17.60 -32.71
CA LEU A 201 -11.34 17.12 -32.63
C LEU A 201 -12.12 17.97 -31.64
N ASP A 202 -13.33 18.37 -32.01
CA ASP A 202 -14.30 18.98 -31.11
C ASP A 202 -15.69 18.35 -31.25
N ASP A 203 -16.47 18.50 -30.19
CA ASP A 203 -17.90 18.18 -30.18
C ASP A 203 -18.67 19.25 -30.96
N ARG A 204 -19.55 18.86 -31.88
CA ARG A 204 -20.29 19.76 -32.78
C ARG A 204 -21.32 20.60 -32.05
N GLU A 205 -21.94 20.06 -31.00
CA GLU A 205 -23.04 20.73 -30.29
C GLU A 205 -22.47 21.76 -29.31
N THR A 206 -21.43 21.38 -28.58
CA THR A 206 -20.88 22.15 -27.47
C THR A 206 -19.59 22.90 -27.84
N THR A 207 -18.94 22.55 -28.96
CA THR A 207 -17.61 23.04 -29.39
C THR A 207 -16.47 22.72 -28.43
N ASN A 208 -16.73 21.77 -27.53
CA ASN A 208 -15.79 21.30 -26.53
C ASN A 208 -14.61 20.58 -27.18
N GLN A 209 -13.40 20.84 -26.68
CA GLN A 209 -12.19 20.24 -27.22
C GLN A 209 -12.12 18.77 -26.80
N VAL A 210 -11.99 17.85 -27.75
CA VAL A 210 -11.89 16.40 -27.49
C VAL A 210 -10.44 15.92 -27.64
N PHE A 211 -9.73 16.37 -28.67
CA PHE A 211 -8.31 16.07 -28.86
C PHE A 211 -7.50 17.33 -29.10
N VAL A 212 -6.45 17.54 -28.30
CA VAL A 212 -5.71 18.80 -28.21
C VAL A 212 -4.21 18.54 -28.15
N LYS A 213 -3.43 19.37 -28.86
CA LYS A 213 -1.99 19.53 -28.64
C LYS A 213 -1.68 20.98 -28.32
N GLN A 214 -1.05 21.23 -27.19
CA GLN A 214 -0.49 22.52 -26.85
C GLN A 214 1.00 22.56 -27.21
N LYS A 215 1.36 23.40 -28.18
CA LYS A 215 2.74 23.52 -28.70
C LYS A 215 3.59 24.55 -27.94
N SER A 216 2.92 25.50 -27.27
CA SER A 216 3.55 26.62 -26.57
C SER A 216 2.99 26.74 -25.15
N TYR A 217 3.82 27.20 -24.23
CA TYR A 217 3.41 27.50 -22.85
C TYR A 217 3.75 28.96 -22.52
N TRP A 218 3.15 29.49 -21.47
CA TRP A 218 3.39 30.86 -21.01
C TRP A 218 4.38 30.87 -19.85
N ASP A 219 5.46 31.64 -20.00
CA ASP A 219 6.51 31.74 -19.00
C ASP A 219 6.28 32.83 -17.94
N GLY A 220 5.15 33.54 -18.01
CA GLY A 220 4.85 34.72 -17.19
C GLY A 220 4.89 36.04 -17.96
N SER A 221 5.58 36.07 -19.10
CA SER A 221 5.84 37.27 -19.90
C SER A 221 5.52 37.12 -21.38
N SER A 222 5.70 35.92 -21.94
CA SER A 222 5.52 35.63 -23.35
C SER A 222 5.23 34.16 -23.60
N TYR A 223 4.77 33.85 -24.82
CA TYR A 223 4.58 32.49 -25.28
C TYR A 223 5.89 31.89 -25.78
N ILE A 224 6.32 30.79 -25.15
CA ILE A 224 7.55 30.08 -25.51
C ILE A 224 7.21 28.81 -26.29
N SER A 225 7.82 28.64 -27.46
CA SER A 225 7.75 27.39 -28.23
C SER A 225 8.59 26.30 -27.54
N GLY A 226 8.05 25.08 -27.40
CA GLY A 226 8.85 23.94 -26.91
C GLY A 226 8.33 23.25 -25.65
N GLY A 227 7.01 23.14 -25.50
CA GLY A 227 6.38 22.44 -24.38
C GLY A 227 5.19 21.58 -24.81
N ASN A 228 5.43 20.62 -25.71
CA ASN A 228 4.40 19.76 -26.29
C ASN A 228 3.57 19.05 -25.21
N SER A 229 2.34 19.50 -25.02
CA SER A 229 1.37 18.87 -24.12
C SER A 229 0.20 18.31 -24.92
N TYR A 230 -0.37 17.21 -24.46
CA TYR A 230 -1.40 16.45 -25.18
C TYR A 230 -2.61 16.21 -24.28
N GLY A 231 -3.80 16.37 -24.83
CA GLY A 231 -5.06 16.19 -24.11
C GLY A 231 -6.05 15.34 -24.89
N ILE A 232 -6.67 14.36 -24.24
CA ILE A 232 -7.83 13.61 -24.73
C ILE A 232 -8.98 13.74 -23.72
N GLY A 233 -10.15 14.17 -24.17
CA GLY A 233 -11.34 14.36 -23.34
C GLY A 233 -11.72 15.83 -23.19
N GLU A 234 -13.00 16.06 -22.89
CA GLU A 234 -13.56 17.40 -22.76
C GLU A 234 -12.80 18.23 -21.71
N PHE A 235 -12.33 19.39 -22.14
CA PHE A 235 -11.51 20.33 -21.38
C PHE A 235 -10.19 19.77 -20.83
N ALA A 236 -9.69 18.64 -21.35
CA ALA A 236 -8.35 18.18 -21.04
C ALA A 236 -7.32 19.21 -21.53
N VAL A 237 -6.29 19.49 -20.71
CA VAL A 237 -5.24 20.51 -20.94
C VAL A 237 -5.77 21.91 -21.31
N PHE A 238 -7.03 22.20 -21.00
CA PHE A 238 -7.57 23.55 -21.03
C PHE A 238 -6.85 24.38 -19.95
N GLN A 239 -6.75 25.72 -20.09
CA GLN A 239 -5.99 26.67 -19.23
C GLN A 239 -4.60 26.22 -18.68
N ASN A 240 -3.96 25.19 -19.24
CA ASN A 240 -2.72 24.62 -18.74
C ASN A 240 -1.51 25.49 -19.11
N THR A 241 -0.82 26.14 -18.16
CA THR A 241 0.45 26.83 -18.41
C THR A 241 1.69 25.94 -18.22
N GLY A 242 1.52 24.71 -17.74
CA GLY A 242 2.60 23.75 -17.54
C GLY A 242 3.16 23.20 -18.86
N LYS A 243 4.48 22.93 -18.87
CA LYS A 243 5.20 22.36 -20.01
C LYS A 243 5.12 20.84 -20.02
N SER A 244 4.96 20.26 -21.22
CA SER A 244 5.14 18.82 -21.47
C SER A 244 4.24 17.92 -20.62
N VAL A 245 2.95 18.24 -20.58
CA VAL A 245 1.95 17.49 -19.79
C VAL A 245 1.08 16.58 -20.66
N ASN A 246 0.55 15.50 -20.09
CA ASN A 246 -0.38 14.62 -20.79
C ASN A 246 -1.66 14.41 -19.97
N GLY A 247 -2.81 14.79 -20.52
CA GLY A 247 -4.13 14.71 -19.86
C GLY A 247 -5.10 13.80 -20.61
N PHE A 248 -5.73 12.87 -19.90
CA PHE A 248 -6.71 11.95 -20.47
C PHE A 248 -7.93 11.85 -19.55
N GLY A 249 -9.07 12.35 -20.00
CA GLY A 249 -10.33 12.39 -19.25
C GLY A 249 -10.90 13.80 -19.12
N TYR A 250 -12.17 13.87 -18.72
CA TYR A 250 -12.86 15.14 -18.49
C TYR A 250 -12.10 16.00 -17.48
N GLN A 251 -11.76 17.24 -17.86
CA GLN A 251 -11.02 18.21 -17.03
C GLN A 251 -9.64 17.76 -16.53
N ALA A 252 -9.03 16.74 -17.12
CA ALA A 252 -7.66 16.36 -16.79
C ALA A 252 -6.70 17.53 -17.11
N LEU A 253 -5.96 18.03 -16.11
CA LEU A 253 -5.03 19.17 -16.23
C LEU A 253 -5.69 20.51 -16.70
N TYR A 254 -6.96 20.77 -16.35
CA TYR A 254 -7.73 21.97 -16.76
C TYR A 254 -7.18 23.35 -16.34
N ASN A 255 -6.39 23.41 -15.29
CA ASN A 255 -5.81 24.64 -14.73
C ASN A 255 -4.44 24.32 -14.13
N ASN A 256 -3.68 23.50 -14.86
CA ASN A 256 -2.38 23.03 -14.43
C ASN A 256 -1.29 24.07 -14.73
N THR A 257 -0.47 24.38 -13.73
CA THR A 257 0.75 25.19 -13.90
C THR A 257 2.03 24.37 -13.68
N GLY A 258 1.91 23.11 -13.25
CA GLY A 258 3.03 22.22 -13.00
C GLY A 258 3.58 21.57 -14.28
N ASP A 259 4.90 21.52 -14.41
CA ASP A 259 5.55 20.91 -15.58
C ASP A 259 5.63 19.39 -15.48
N TYR A 260 5.73 18.70 -16.62
CA TYR A 260 6.01 17.26 -16.72
C TYR A 260 5.00 16.36 -15.99
N SER A 261 3.74 16.78 -15.95
CA SER A 261 2.68 16.07 -15.24
C SER A 261 1.81 15.22 -16.15
N ASN A 262 1.34 14.07 -15.66
CA ASN A 262 0.48 13.14 -16.40
C ASN A 262 -0.80 12.84 -15.60
N GLY A 263 -1.96 13.21 -16.14
CA GLY A 263 -3.26 13.01 -15.49
C GLY A 263 -4.18 12.11 -16.29
N PHE A 264 -4.68 11.04 -15.67
CA PHE A 264 -5.60 10.09 -16.28
C PHE A 264 -6.84 9.93 -15.39
N GLY A 265 -8.01 10.29 -15.90
CA GLY A 265 -9.29 10.22 -15.19
C GLY A 265 -9.98 11.58 -15.06
N TYR A 266 -11.23 11.54 -14.59
CA TYR A 266 -12.05 12.73 -14.35
C TYR A 266 -11.38 13.66 -13.33
N GLY A 267 -11.10 14.91 -13.70
CA GLY A 267 -10.52 15.92 -12.81
C GLY A 267 -9.10 15.61 -12.32
N ALA A 268 -8.38 14.68 -12.95
CA ALA A 268 -7.01 14.34 -12.56
C ALA A 268 -6.09 15.57 -12.75
N LEU A 269 -5.38 15.97 -11.68
CA LEU A 269 -4.49 17.13 -11.65
C LEU A 269 -5.13 18.46 -12.12
N GLN A 270 -6.42 18.65 -11.85
CA GLN A 270 -7.18 19.79 -12.36
C GLN A 270 -6.56 21.16 -12.04
N ASN A 271 -6.18 21.41 -10.78
CA ASN A 271 -5.58 22.65 -10.28
C ASN A 271 -4.14 22.41 -9.79
N ASN A 272 -3.39 21.56 -10.49
CA ASN A 272 -2.05 21.19 -10.07
C ASN A 272 -1.03 22.31 -10.35
N THR A 273 -0.31 22.74 -9.32
CA THR A 273 0.84 23.66 -9.44
C THR A 273 2.19 22.97 -9.24
N GLY A 274 2.20 21.71 -8.80
CA GLY A 274 3.41 20.93 -8.57
C GLY A 274 3.93 20.23 -9.84
N SER A 275 5.24 20.26 -10.08
CA SER A 275 5.84 19.61 -11.24
C SER A 275 6.14 18.11 -11.00
N ASN A 276 6.24 17.35 -12.10
CA ASN A 276 6.58 15.92 -12.14
C ASN A 276 5.56 15.00 -11.46
N SER A 277 4.27 15.33 -11.51
CA SER A 277 3.24 14.55 -10.83
C SER A 277 2.48 13.62 -11.80
N THR A 278 2.18 12.39 -11.36
CA THR A 278 1.41 11.41 -12.15
C THR A 278 0.18 10.97 -11.37
N GLY A 279 -1.00 11.06 -11.96
CA GLY A 279 -2.26 10.71 -11.33
C GLY A 279 -3.11 9.79 -12.21
N PHE A 280 -3.63 8.71 -11.63
CA PHE A 280 -4.60 7.82 -12.26
C PHE A 280 -5.84 7.61 -11.38
N GLY A 281 -6.98 8.18 -11.75
CA GLY A 281 -8.22 8.08 -10.97
C GLY A 281 -9.10 9.33 -11.05
N ASN A 282 -10.25 9.29 -10.38
CA ASN A 282 -11.15 10.43 -10.27
C ASN A 282 -10.64 11.40 -9.19
N SER A 283 -10.45 12.68 -9.57
CA SER A 283 -10.00 13.77 -8.71
C SER A 283 -8.68 13.48 -7.99
N VAL A 284 -7.84 12.64 -8.59
CA VAL A 284 -6.49 12.36 -8.10
C VAL A 284 -5.63 13.60 -8.25
N LEU A 285 -4.87 13.97 -7.21
CA LEU A 285 -3.97 15.13 -7.24
C LEU A 285 -4.65 16.45 -7.66
N GLN A 286 -5.97 16.60 -7.43
CA GLN A 286 -6.76 17.70 -7.98
C GLN A 286 -6.21 19.07 -7.61
N ASN A 287 -5.83 19.28 -6.35
CA ASN A 287 -5.28 20.54 -5.82
C ASN A 287 -3.84 20.32 -5.33
N ASN A 288 -3.02 19.66 -6.14
CA ASN A 288 -1.64 19.36 -5.78
C ASN A 288 -0.69 20.56 -5.97
N THR A 289 -0.04 20.99 -4.90
CA THR A 289 1.07 21.96 -4.93
C THR A 289 2.43 21.31 -4.67
N GLY A 290 2.45 20.04 -4.24
CA GLY A 290 3.67 19.26 -4.00
C GLY A 290 4.32 18.77 -5.29
N THR A 291 5.65 18.65 -5.32
CA THR A 291 6.37 18.14 -6.50
C THR A 291 6.50 16.62 -6.47
N ALA A 292 6.73 16.00 -7.63
CA ALA A 292 7.13 14.59 -7.77
C ALA A 292 6.17 13.60 -7.08
N SER A 293 4.86 13.78 -7.22
CA SER A 293 3.86 12.96 -6.52
C SER A 293 3.16 11.96 -7.45
N SER A 294 2.86 10.76 -6.94
CA SER A 294 2.20 9.67 -7.69
C SER A 294 0.91 9.24 -7.01
N GLY A 295 -0.23 9.48 -7.64
CA GLY A 295 -1.55 9.14 -7.10
C GLY A 295 -2.29 8.09 -7.93
N PHE A 296 -2.91 7.11 -7.28
CA PHE A 296 -3.73 6.06 -7.90
C PHE A 296 -4.98 5.80 -7.08
N GLY A 297 -6.16 6.11 -7.63
CA GLY A 297 -7.45 5.92 -6.96
C GLY A 297 -8.30 7.19 -6.91
N HIS A 298 -9.52 7.05 -6.41
CA HIS A 298 -10.43 8.19 -6.21
C HIS A 298 -9.93 9.06 -5.05
N ASN A 299 -9.78 10.37 -5.27
CA ASN A 299 -9.30 11.36 -4.30
C ASN A 299 -7.92 11.06 -3.67
N ALA A 300 -7.12 10.18 -4.29
CA ALA A 300 -5.75 9.97 -3.83
C ALA A 300 -4.95 11.28 -4.00
N LEU A 301 -4.27 11.74 -2.94
CA LEU A 301 -3.51 12.99 -2.93
C LEU A 301 -4.33 14.23 -3.34
N LEU A 302 -5.65 14.26 -3.07
CA LEU A 302 -6.58 15.32 -3.49
C LEU A 302 -6.05 16.74 -3.21
N ASP A 303 -5.73 17.02 -1.95
CA ASP A 303 -5.20 18.28 -1.43
C ASP A 303 -3.78 18.03 -0.88
N ASN A 304 -2.82 17.85 -1.80
CA ASN A 304 -1.42 17.54 -1.46
C ASN A 304 -0.51 18.76 -1.62
N SER A 305 0.16 19.16 -0.53
CA SER A 305 1.23 20.15 -0.55
C SER A 305 2.62 19.56 -0.28
N GLY A 306 2.70 18.28 0.08
CA GLY A 306 3.94 17.56 0.35
C GLY A 306 4.63 17.06 -0.92
N GLY A 307 5.95 17.19 -1.02
CA GLY A 307 6.72 16.67 -2.15
C GLY A 307 6.98 15.16 -2.04
N ASN A 308 7.29 14.51 -3.16
CA ASN A 308 7.71 13.10 -3.23
C ASN A 308 6.73 12.13 -2.55
N SER A 309 5.42 12.30 -2.77
CA SER A 309 4.40 11.48 -2.09
C SER A 309 3.74 10.48 -3.03
N SER A 310 3.48 9.26 -2.54
CA SER A 310 2.84 8.20 -3.31
C SER A 310 1.58 7.69 -2.62
N GLY A 311 0.41 7.90 -3.23
CA GLY A 311 -0.89 7.51 -2.67
C GLY A 311 -1.60 6.50 -3.55
N PHE A 312 -1.88 5.31 -3.01
CA PHE A 312 -2.56 4.22 -3.70
C PHE A 312 -3.78 3.77 -2.89
N GLY A 313 -4.98 4.05 -3.40
CA GLY A 313 -6.24 3.71 -2.73
C GLY A 313 -7.23 4.88 -2.71
N ASN A 314 -8.46 4.61 -2.27
CA ASN A 314 -9.46 5.66 -2.12
C ASN A 314 -9.05 6.61 -1.00
N SER A 315 -8.91 7.89 -1.32
CA SER A 315 -8.55 8.97 -0.37
C SER A 315 -7.23 8.70 0.38
N ALA A 316 -6.32 7.93 -0.21
CA ALA A 316 -4.96 7.78 0.32
C ALA A 316 -4.24 9.13 0.22
N LEU A 317 -3.64 9.58 1.32
CA LEU A 317 -2.95 10.88 1.40
C LEU A 317 -3.84 12.08 1.00
N GLN A 318 -5.16 12.01 1.22
CA GLN A 318 -6.13 13.00 0.74
C GLN A 318 -5.72 14.44 1.09
N ASN A 319 -5.43 14.71 2.36
CA ASN A 319 -4.94 16.00 2.86
C ASN A 319 -3.52 15.81 3.40
N ASN A 320 -2.53 15.89 2.52
CA ASN A 320 -1.14 15.64 2.87
C ASN A 320 -0.28 16.89 2.75
N THR A 321 0.30 17.34 3.87
CA THR A 321 1.28 18.43 3.88
C THR A 321 2.72 17.96 4.13
N GLY A 322 2.89 16.68 4.50
CA GLY A 322 4.20 16.08 4.76
C GLY A 322 4.89 15.60 3.48
N SER A 323 6.21 15.75 3.40
CA SER A 323 6.98 15.26 2.24
C SER A 323 7.44 13.82 2.44
N ASN A 324 7.73 13.11 1.34
CA ASN A 324 8.25 11.74 1.31
C ASN A 324 7.30 10.71 1.96
N SER A 325 6.00 10.84 1.71
CA SER A 325 4.97 10.01 2.34
C SER A 325 4.39 8.98 1.37
N ASN A 326 4.27 7.72 1.81
CA ASN A 326 3.74 6.63 1.01
C ASN A 326 2.52 6.00 1.69
N GLY A 327 1.35 6.04 1.06
CA GLY A 327 0.09 5.52 1.59
C GLY A 327 -0.53 4.47 0.67
N PHE A 328 -0.76 3.27 1.19
CA PHE A 328 -1.41 2.17 0.49
C PHE A 328 -2.64 1.69 1.25
N GLY A 329 -3.83 1.95 0.72
CA GLY A 329 -5.11 1.58 1.34
C GLY A 329 -6.11 2.74 1.39
N THR A 330 -7.30 2.45 1.88
CA THR A 330 -8.38 3.45 1.97
C THR A 330 -8.15 4.37 3.18
N TYR A 331 -8.17 5.69 2.96
CA TYR A 331 -7.87 6.70 3.98
C TYR A 331 -6.51 6.55 4.67
N THR A 332 -5.57 5.82 4.08
CA THR A 332 -4.21 5.72 4.62
C THR A 332 -3.54 7.09 4.53
N LEU A 333 -2.99 7.59 5.64
CA LEU A 333 -2.38 8.94 5.72
C LEU A 333 -3.35 10.08 5.31
N GLY A 334 -4.66 9.91 5.52
CA GLY A 334 -5.69 10.82 5.01
C GLY A 334 -5.59 12.29 5.47
N GLN A 335 -5.08 12.55 6.67
CA GLN A 335 -4.81 13.86 7.28
C GLN A 335 -3.36 13.88 7.81
N ASN A 336 -2.39 13.80 6.90
CA ASN A 336 -0.98 13.67 7.26
C ASN A 336 -0.24 15.01 7.17
N THR A 337 0.31 15.47 8.29
CA THR A 337 1.23 16.62 8.32
C THR A 337 2.68 16.23 8.59
N GLY A 338 2.91 14.98 8.99
CA GLY A 338 4.24 14.43 9.24
C GLY A 338 4.99 14.05 7.96
N SER A 339 6.29 14.30 7.90
CA SER A 339 7.14 13.88 6.77
C SER A 339 7.70 12.48 6.96
N SER A 340 8.06 11.82 5.86
CA SER A 340 8.72 10.51 5.82
C SER A 340 7.86 9.38 6.40
N SER A 341 6.54 9.43 6.17
CA SER A 341 5.59 8.47 6.74
C SER A 341 5.17 7.39 5.75
N ASN A 342 5.14 6.13 6.19
CA ASN A 342 4.72 4.99 5.37
C ASN A 342 3.51 4.29 6.02
N GLY A 343 2.37 4.33 5.34
CA GLY A 343 1.13 3.69 5.79
C GLY A 343 0.71 2.57 4.85
N PHE A 344 0.36 1.41 5.42
CA PHE A 344 -0.17 0.26 4.70
C PHE A 344 -1.37 -0.33 5.43
N GLY A 345 -2.54 -0.29 4.79
CA GLY A 345 -3.81 -0.73 5.37
C GLY A 345 -4.76 0.45 5.62
N SER A 346 -6.06 0.16 5.65
CA SER A 346 -7.08 1.20 5.80
C SER A 346 -6.95 1.94 7.13
N TYR A 347 -7.04 3.27 7.08
CA TYR A 347 -6.84 4.17 8.22
C TYR A 347 -5.48 4.10 8.92
N ALA A 348 -4.48 3.40 8.35
CA ALA A 348 -3.13 3.46 8.88
C ALA A 348 -2.60 4.90 8.80
N LEU A 349 -2.09 5.43 9.91
CA LEU A 349 -1.57 6.80 10.02
C LEU A 349 -2.57 7.90 9.60
N TYR A 350 -3.88 7.67 9.72
CA TYR A 350 -4.91 8.59 9.22
C TYR A 350 -4.69 10.05 9.65
N ASN A 351 -4.55 10.33 10.95
CA ASN A 351 -4.24 11.63 11.54
C ASN A 351 -2.81 11.62 12.08
N ASN A 352 -1.82 11.62 11.18
CA ASN A 352 -0.41 11.59 11.56
C ASN A 352 0.23 12.98 11.51
N ILE A 353 0.66 13.47 12.68
CA ILE A 353 1.47 14.70 12.79
C ILE A 353 2.94 14.40 13.10
N GLY A 354 3.25 13.16 13.54
CA GLY A 354 4.62 12.71 13.81
C GLY A 354 5.42 12.44 12.53
N THR A 355 6.75 12.60 12.60
CA THR A 355 7.65 12.36 11.46
C THR A 355 8.25 10.96 11.48
N SER A 356 8.63 10.42 10.32
CA SER A 356 9.34 9.14 10.20
C SER A 356 8.57 7.95 10.78
N SER A 357 7.27 7.90 10.54
CA SER A 357 6.37 6.89 11.12
C SER A 357 5.99 5.80 10.13
N ASN A 358 5.95 4.55 10.58
CA ASN A 358 5.57 3.39 9.76
C ASN A 358 4.38 2.67 10.38
N GLY A 359 3.23 2.68 9.71
CA GLY A 359 1.99 2.05 10.17
C GLY A 359 1.53 0.95 9.23
N PHE A 360 1.56 -0.30 9.70
CA PHE A 360 1.13 -1.48 8.97
C PHE A 360 -0.03 -2.17 9.67
N GLY A 361 -1.18 -2.25 9.01
CA GLY A 361 -2.42 -2.84 9.54
C GLY A 361 -3.55 -1.82 9.68
N TYR A 362 -4.78 -2.33 9.84
CA TYR A 362 -5.96 -1.48 9.98
C TYR A 362 -5.87 -0.59 11.24
N GLY A 363 -5.96 0.73 11.04
CA GLY A 363 -5.88 1.72 12.11
C GLY A 363 -4.55 1.76 12.88
N SER A 364 -3.48 1.18 12.32
CA SER A 364 -2.14 1.25 12.91
C SER A 364 -1.65 2.70 12.94
N LEU A 365 -1.23 3.18 14.11
CA LEU A 365 -0.81 4.56 14.36
C LEU A 365 -1.84 5.61 13.88
N GLN A 366 -3.15 5.30 13.96
CA GLN A 366 -4.21 6.13 13.39
C GLN A 366 -4.14 7.61 13.82
N ASP A 367 -3.95 7.87 15.10
CA ASP A 367 -3.88 9.20 15.72
C ASP A 367 -2.49 9.38 16.35
N ASN A 368 -1.47 9.48 15.49
CA ASN A 368 -0.07 9.52 15.90
C ASN A 368 0.51 10.95 15.92
N ALA A 369 0.95 11.38 17.10
CA ALA A 369 1.72 12.60 17.32
C ALA A 369 3.21 12.37 17.59
N GLY A 370 3.62 11.13 17.88
CA GLY A 370 5.02 10.79 18.14
C GLY A 370 5.84 10.58 16.86
N SER A 371 7.08 11.06 16.86
CA SER A 371 8.04 10.81 15.78
C SER A 371 8.75 9.45 15.93
N ASN A 372 9.24 8.91 14.82
CA ASN A 372 9.96 7.63 14.73
C ASN A 372 9.16 6.44 15.27
N SER A 373 7.86 6.40 14.98
CA SER A 373 6.94 5.40 15.51
C SER A 373 6.72 4.26 14.52
N ASN A 374 6.76 3.02 14.98
CA ASN A 374 6.52 1.83 14.17
C ASN A 374 5.35 1.04 14.76
N GLY A 375 4.27 0.89 13.99
CA GLY A 375 3.09 0.14 14.38
C GLY A 375 2.82 -1.01 13.42
N LEU A 376 2.78 -2.25 13.92
CA LEU A 376 2.46 -3.44 13.15
C LEU A 376 1.32 -4.22 13.83
N GLY A 377 0.12 -4.16 13.27
CA GLY A 377 -1.06 -4.84 13.79
C GLY A 377 -2.32 -3.97 13.76
N ASN A 378 -3.47 -4.60 14.06
CA ASN A 378 -4.73 -3.88 14.20
C ASN A 378 -4.65 -2.91 15.38
N TYR A 379 -4.83 -1.60 15.13
CA TYR A 379 -4.73 -0.54 16.12
C TYR A 379 -3.43 -0.49 16.94
N ALA A 380 -2.33 -1.02 16.41
CA ALA A 380 -1.02 -0.90 17.05
C ALA A 380 -0.61 0.59 17.12
N GLY A 381 -0.34 1.11 18.32
CA GLY A 381 0.07 2.50 18.51
C GLY A 381 -1.01 3.54 18.22
N LYS A 382 -2.30 3.19 18.25
CA LYS A 382 -3.40 4.03 17.73
C LYS A 382 -3.32 5.50 18.21
N ASN A 383 -3.24 5.74 19.51
CA ASN A 383 -3.19 7.07 20.13
C ASN A 383 -1.79 7.32 20.72
N ASN A 384 -0.78 7.37 19.86
CA ASN A 384 0.62 7.51 20.28
C ASN A 384 1.09 8.97 20.23
N THR A 385 1.41 9.54 21.39
CA THR A 385 2.08 10.85 21.51
C THR A 385 3.55 10.73 21.92
N GLY A 386 4.01 9.51 22.25
CA GLY A 386 5.40 9.22 22.60
C GLY A 386 6.30 9.04 21.37
N ASN A 387 7.51 9.59 21.42
CA ASN A 387 8.51 9.40 20.36
C ASN A 387 9.23 8.06 20.50
N ASN A 388 9.76 7.55 19.38
CA ASN A 388 10.56 6.32 19.30
C ASN A 388 9.81 5.09 19.84
N SER A 389 8.56 4.91 19.39
CA SER A 389 7.68 3.84 19.86
C SER A 389 7.67 2.67 18.89
N VAL A 390 7.74 1.44 19.39
CA VAL A 390 7.58 0.20 18.60
C VAL A 390 6.40 -0.58 19.15
N ALA A 391 5.30 -0.62 18.40
CA ALA A 391 4.07 -1.33 18.72
C ALA A 391 3.88 -2.50 17.77
N ILE A 392 3.99 -3.74 18.25
CA ILE A 392 3.83 -4.95 17.45
C ILE A 392 2.78 -5.86 18.09
N GLY A 393 1.66 -6.07 17.42
CA GLY A 393 0.52 -6.84 17.92
C GLY A 393 -0.76 -6.01 18.00
N GLY A 394 -1.90 -6.69 18.07
CA GLY A 394 -3.21 -6.04 18.16
C GLY A 394 -3.29 -5.16 19.42
N SER A 395 -3.57 -3.87 19.22
CA SER A 395 -3.69 -2.86 20.28
C SER A 395 -2.47 -2.77 21.22
N ALA A 396 -1.27 -3.14 20.77
CA ALA A 396 -0.05 -2.83 21.51
C ALA A 396 0.15 -1.29 21.52
N LEU A 397 0.56 -0.71 22.65
CA LEU A 397 0.74 0.74 22.82
C LEU A 397 -0.49 1.57 22.35
N TYR A 398 -1.71 1.06 22.57
CA TYR A 398 -2.94 1.67 22.06
C TYR A 398 -3.11 3.13 22.50
N ASN A 399 -2.84 3.44 23.77
CA ASN A 399 -2.70 4.79 24.33
C ASN A 399 -1.29 4.92 24.90
N ASN A 400 -0.36 5.54 24.16
CA ASN A 400 1.01 5.71 24.61
C ASN A 400 1.43 7.17 24.62
N SER A 401 1.81 7.67 25.80
CA SER A 401 2.44 8.99 25.96
C SER A 401 3.92 8.92 26.34
N GLY A 402 4.41 7.72 26.69
CA GLY A 402 5.80 7.47 27.07
C GLY A 402 6.74 7.34 25.87
N ARG A 403 7.90 7.98 25.95
CA ARG A 403 8.96 7.92 24.92
C ARG A 403 9.78 6.64 25.02
N ASN A 404 10.37 6.20 23.91
CA ASN A 404 11.26 5.03 23.83
C ASN A 404 10.59 3.75 24.37
N SER A 405 9.38 3.47 23.89
CA SER A 405 8.54 2.38 24.39
C SER A 405 8.45 1.26 23.36
N ASN A 406 8.74 0.02 23.78
CA ASN A 406 8.66 -1.18 22.95
C ASN A 406 7.58 -2.12 23.51
N GLY A 407 6.44 -2.22 22.82
CA GLY A 407 5.34 -3.12 23.15
C GLY A 407 5.15 -4.19 22.10
N VAL A 408 5.39 -5.46 22.46
CA VAL A 408 5.28 -6.61 21.56
C VAL A 408 4.34 -7.65 22.16
N GLY A 409 3.19 -7.87 21.51
CA GLY A 409 2.15 -8.80 21.94
C GLY A 409 0.77 -8.14 21.95
N TYR A 410 -0.28 -8.94 22.02
CA TYR A 410 -1.65 -8.42 22.09
C TYR A 410 -1.85 -7.62 23.39
N GLN A 411 -2.26 -6.36 23.25
CA GLN A 411 -2.44 -5.40 24.36
C GLN A 411 -1.20 -5.21 25.25
N ALA A 412 0.00 -5.44 24.72
CA ALA A 412 1.24 -5.08 25.41
C ALA A 412 1.31 -3.56 25.57
N LEU A 413 1.55 -3.06 26.79
CA LEU A 413 1.61 -1.63 27.09
C LEU A 413 0.38 -0.85 26.60
N TYR A 414 -0.82 -1.44 26.71
CA TYR A 414 -2.06 -0.87 26.16
C TYR A 414 -2.29 0.60 26.56
N ASP A 415 -2.13 0.92 27.84
CA ASP A 415 -2.12 2.25 28.44
C ASP A 415 -0.74 2.50 29.06
N ASN A 416 0.13 3.26 28.39
CA ASN A 416 1.48 3.55 28.85
C ASN A 416 1.77 5.06 28.94
N THR A 417 2.20 5.51 30.11
CA THR A 417 2.74 6.86 30.33
C THR A 417 4.20 6.84 30.77
N GLY A 418 4.78 5.67 31.04
CA GLY A 418 6.18 5.50 31.42
C GLY A 418 7.12 5.60 30.23
N GLU A 419 8.28 6.23 30.41
CA GLU A 419 9.33 6.31 29.38
C GLU A 419 10.35 5.16 29.51
N TYR A 420 11.01 4.80 28.41
CA TYR A 420 12.05 3.75 28.36
C TYR A 420 11.53 2.38 28.83
N VAL A 421 10.40 1.95 28.29
CA VAL A 421 9.68 0.73 28.73
C VAL A 421 9.73 -0.37 27.69
N ASN A 422 9.99 -1.61 28.11
CA ASN A 422 10.11 -2.78 27.22
C ASN A 422 9.18 -3.92 27.65
N GLY A 423 8.06 -4.13 26.95
CA GLY A 423 7.07 -5.15 27.26
C GLY A 423 6.92 -6.20 26.16
N PHE A 424 7.16 -7.47 26.49
CA PHE A 424 7.00 -8.60 25.57
C PHE A 424 6.03 -9.66 26.12
N GLY A 425 4.83 -9.79 25.53
CA GLY A 425 3.84 -10.79 25.93
C GLY A 425 2.38 -10.32 25.83
N TYR A 426 1.45 -11.21 26.15
CA TYR A 426 0.01 -10.90 26.23
C TYR A 426 -0.28 -10.01 27.45
N GLN A 427 -0.86 -8.82 27.24
CA GLN A 427 -1.22 -7.88 28.32
C GLN A 427 -0.08 -7.56 29.30
N VAL A 428 1.17 -7.64 28.85
CA VAL A 428 2.34 -7.24 29.63
C VAL A 428 2.29 -5.73 29.86
N MET A 429 2.52 -5.29 31.10
CA MET A 429 2.51 -3.87 31.47
C MET A 429 1.30 -3.11 30.94
N LYS A 430 0.12 -3.75 30.92
CA LYS A 430 -1.07 -3.23 30.24
C LYS A 430 -1.39 -1.79 30.67
N ASN A 431 -1.28 -1.50 31.96
CA ASN A 431 -1.47 -0.17 32.53
C ASN A 431 -0.16 0.24 33.24
N ASN A 432 0.75 0.89 32.51
CA ASN A 432 2.07 1.26 33.02
C ASN A 432 2.25 2.77 33.10
N THR A 433 2.59 3.25 34.29
CA THR A 433 3.01 4.64 34.51
C THR A 433 4.47 4.76 34.93
N GLY A 434 5.12 3.63 35.26
CA GLY A 434 6.52 3.58 35.68
C GLY A 434 7.52 3.64 34.53
N ALA A 435 8.57 4.44 34.68
CA ALA A 435 9.64 4.55 33.68
C ALA A 435 10.76 3.51 33.89
N TYR A 436 11.58 3.27 32.87
CA TYR A 436 12.76 2.38 32.90
C TYR A 436 12.43 0.91 33.25
N SER A 437 11.24 0.45 32.91
CA SER A 437 10.75 -0.89 33.28
C SER A 437 10.84 -1.88 32.12
N SER A 438 11.10 -3.14 32.41
CA SER A 438 11.15 -4.23 31.44
C SER A 438 10.36 -5.44 31.92
N ALA A 439 9.52 -6.01 31.06
CA ALA A 439 8.82 -7.24 31.41
C ALA A 439 8.61 -8.19 30.24
N ILE A 440 8.63 -9.48 30.57
CA ILE A 440 8.40 -10.58 29.64
C ILE A 440 7.44 -11.59 30.26
N GLY A 441 6.38 -11.94 29.53
CA GLY A 441 5.39 -12.94 29.95
C GLY A 441 3.95 -12.46 29.84
N GLY A 442 2.99 -13.36 30.06
CA GLY A 442 1.58 -13.03 30.06
C GLY A 442 1.19 -12.28 31.34
N LYS A 443 0.61 -11.09 31.23
CA LYS A 443 0.21 -10.22 32.36
C LYS A 443 1.35 -9.86 33.33
N ALA A 444 2.61 -10.00 32.93
CA ALA A 444 3.73 -9.51 33.72
C ALA A 444 3.60 -7.99 33.91
N LEU A 445 3.73 -7.52 35.15
CA LEU A 445 3.61 -6.12 35.54
C LEU A 445 2.30 -5.45 35.08
N TYR A 446 1.19 -6.19 34.99
CA TYR A 446 -0.08 -5.76 34.36
C TYR A 446 -0.54 -4.34 34.75
N ASN A 447 -0.41 -3.99 36.04
CA ASN A 447 -0.50 -2.62 36.54
C ASN A 447 0.84 -2.29 37.18
N ASN A 448 1.64 -1.40 36.58
CA ASN A 448 2.94 -1.01 37.10
C ASN A 448 3.08 0.51 37.24
N ILE A 449 3.34 0.95 38.46
CA ILE A 449 3.60 2.37 38.78
C ILE A 449 5.07 2.58 39.15
N GLY A 450 5.76 1.52 39.56
CA GLY A 450 7.16 1.56 39.95
C GLY A 450 8.12 1.86 38.79
N VAL A 451 9.17 2.60 39.10
CA VAL A 451 10.25 2.96 38.17
C VAL A 451 11.40 1.95 38.29
N HIS A 452 12.09 1.60 37.20
CA HIS A 452 13.18 0.60 37.18
C HIS A 452 12.74 -0.79 37.62
N VAL A 453 11.58 -1.26 37.12
CA VAL A 453 11.02 -2.56 37.50
C VAL A 453 11.28 -3.59 36.42
N ASN A 454 11.80 -4.76 36.80
CA ASN A 454 12.03 -5.89 35.90
C ASN A 454 11.14 -7.08 36.30
N GLY A 455 10.33 -7.60 35.38
CA GLY A 455 9.42 -8.72 35.66
C GLY A 455 9.43 -9.81 34.60
N PHE A 456 9.78 -11.04 34.97
CA PHE A 456 9.86 -12.19 34.05
C PHE A 456 8.97 -13.35 34.50
N GLY A 457 7.89 -13.64 33.77
CA GLY A 457 6.98 -14.75 34.07
C GLY A 457 5.51 -14.43 33.90
N TYR A 458 4.64 -15.39 34.19
CA TYR A 458 3.19 -15.18 34.12
C TYR A 458 2.66 -14.45 35.35
N SER A 459 1.95 -13.33 35.16
CA SER A 459 1.35 -12.51 36.23
C SER A 459 2.32 -12.11 37.34
N THR A 460 3.61 -11.99 37.01
CA THR A 460 4.65 -11.51 37.94
C THR A 460 4.51 -10.01 38.13
N GLY A 461 4.65 -9.51 39.36
CA GLY A 461 4.48 -8.10 39.70
C GLY A 461 3.14 -7.51 39.25
N GLU A 462 2.09 -8.34 39.10
CA GLU A 462 0.74 -7.84 38.83
C GLU A 462 0.35 -6.92 39.99
N TYR A 463 -0.05 -5.68 39.70
CA TYR A 463 -0.30 -4.64 40.73
C TYR A 463 0.97 -4.21 41.48
N ASN A 464 2.08 -4.02 40.75
CA ASN A 464 3.32 -3.49 41.30
C ASN A 464 3.30 -1.96 41.42
N LEU A 465 3.53 -1.49 42.63
CA LEU A 465 3.60 -0.07 42.96
C LEU A 465 5.04 0.34 43.34
N GLY A 466 5.87 -0.62 43.74
CA GLY A 466 7.23 -0.36 44.20
C GLY A 466 8.26 -0.17 43.08
N ALA A 467 9.19 0.75 43.30
CA ALA A 467 10.31 1.06 42.42
C ALA A 467 11.53 0.16 42.68
N TYR A 468 12.43 0.06 41.69
CA TYR A 468 13.67 -0.71 41.75
C TYR A 468 13.46 -2.19 42.10
N PHE A 469 12.39 -2.78 41.58
CA PHE A 469 11.96 -4.14 41.90
C PHE A 469 12.36 -5.14 40.80
N ASN A 470 12.91 -6.30 41.18
CA ASN A 470 13.25 -7.36 40.24
C ASN A 470 12.50 -8.63 40.60
N THR A 471 11.73 -9.17 39.67
CA THR A 471 10.94 -10.37 39.91
C THR A 471 10.99 -11.37 38.77
N MET A 472 11.03 -12.64 39.13
CA MET A 472 11.04 -13.76 38.21
C MET A 472 10.18 -14.90 38.77
N GLY A 473 9.38 -15.53 37.91
CA GLY A 473 8.50 -16.64 38.25
C GLY A 473 7.02 -16.28 38.20
N GLY A 474 6.15 -17.30 38.10
CA GLY A 474 4.71 -17.10 38.06
C GLY A 474 4.18 -16.49 39.36
N PHE A 475 3.40 -15.41 39.30
CA PHE A 475 2.84 -14.69 40.46
C PHE A 475 3.87 -14.11 41.45
N SER A 476 5.16 -14.13 41.11
CA SER A 476 6.21 -13.53 41.94
C SER A 476 6.01 -12.02 42.01
N GLY A 477 6.09 -11.43 43.20
CA GLY A 477 5.93 -9.99 43.42
C GLY A 477 4.51 -9.47 43.18
N GLN A 478 3.49 -10.33 43.06
CA GLN A 478 2.11 -9.86 42.92
C GLN A 478 1.78 -8.89 44.07
N TRP A 479 0.90 -7.92 43.84
CA TRP A 479 0.46 -6.96 44.87
C TRP A 479 1.59 -6.21 45.59
N ASN A 480 2.78 -6.12 45.01
CA ASN A 480 3.93 -5.50 45.66
C ASN A 480 3.75 -3.99 45.80
N THR A 481 3.90 -3.49 47.03
CA THR A 481 3.99 -2.05 47.32
C THR A 481 5.37 -1.60 47.78
N GLY A 482 6.28 -2.54 48.08
CA GLY A 482 7.63 -2.24 48.58
C GLY A 482 8.68 -1.99 47.48
N ASP A 483 9.66 -1.16 47.79
CA ASP A 483 10.75 -0.78 46.89
C ASP A 483 12.01 -1.63 47.07
N LYS A 484 12.86 -1.66 46.03
CA LYS A 484 14.23 -2.23 46.11
C LYS A 484 14.26 -3.70 46.55
N SER A 485 13.26 -4.47 46.13
CA SER A 485 13.12 -5.89 46.47
C SER A 485 13.45 -6.82 45.30
N VAL A 486 13.83 -8.06 45.61
CA VAL A 486 14.19 -9.10 44.64
C VAL A 486 13.41 -10.38 44.93
N GLY A 487 12.53 -10.80 44.04
CA GLY A 487 11.72 -12.02 44.17
C GLY A 487 11.97 -13.01 43.04
N ILE A 488 12.62 -14.14 43.30
CA ILE A 488 12.89 -15.17 42.28
C ILE A 488 12.23 -16.47 42.72
N GLY A 489 11.32 -17.00 41.91
CA GLY A 489 10.54 -18.21 42.19
C GLY A 489 9.04 -17.97 42.08
N GLY A 490 8.25 -19.02 41.89
CA GLY A 490 6.79 -18.90 41.82
C GLY A 490 6.23 -18.35 43.15
N SER A 491 5.37 -17.33 43.08
CA SER A 491 4.75 -16.65 44.23
C SER A 491 5.72 -16.04 45.26
N ALA A 492 7.01 -15.88 44.95
CA ALA A 492 7.93 -15.20 45.87
C ALA A 492 7.48 -13.74 46.07
N LEU A 493 7.52 -13.18 47.28
CA LEU A 493 7.11 -11.78 47.57
C LEU A 493 5.67 -11.40 47.16
N ARG A 494 4.71 -12.34 47.15
CA ARG A 494 3.33 -12.14 46.66
C ARG A 494 2.50 -11.06 47.38
N TYR A 495 2.95 -10.58 48.53
CA TYR A 495 2.32 -9.46 49.24
C TYR A 495 3.40 -8.56 49.85
N ASN A 496 4.50 -8.32 49.13
CA ASN A 496 5.58 -7.53 49.71
C ASN A 496 5.19 -6.05 49.83
N ASP A 497 4.97 -5.60 51.07
CA ASP A 497 4.54 -4.22 51.36
C ASP A 497 5.70 -3.26 51.63
N PHE A 498 6.92 -3.79 51.85
CA PHE A 498 8.03 -3.05 52.42
C PHE A 498 9.33 -3.25 51.67
N ASP A 499 10.26 -2.33 51.93
CA ASP A 499 11.47 -2.20 51.13
C ASP A 499 12.57 -3.20 51.51
N PHE A 500 13.51 -3.38 50.59
CA PHE A 500 14.78 -4.09 50.81
C PHE A 500 14.62 -5.58 51.14
N ASN A 501 13.62 -6.24 50.57
CA ASN A 501 13.38 -7.66 50.81
C ASN A 501 13.90 -8.52 49.64
N THR A 502 14.58 -9.61 49.94
CA THR A 502 15.04 -10.59 48.95
C THR A 502 14.40 -11.94 49.26
N ALA A 503 13.68 -12.53 48.30
CA ALA A 503 13.12 -13.87 48.44
C ALA A 503 13.49 -14.73 47.22
N LEU A 504 14.17 -15.84 47.47
CA LEU A 504 14.62 -16.78 46.45
C LEU A 504 14.04 -18.17 46.73
N GLY A 505 13.09 -18.64 45.92
CA GLY A 505 12.45 -19.95 46.05
C GLY A 505 10.96 -19.91 45.77
N TYR A 506 10.37 -21.08 45.51
CA TYR A 506 8.92 -21.24 45.38
C TYR A 506 8.24 -20.89 46.71
N ASP A 507 7.22 -20.02 46.67
CA ASP A 507 6.46 -19.55 47.82
C ASP A 507 7.31 -18.91 48.94
N SER A 508 8.51 -18.42 48.62
CA SER A 508 9.40 -17.72 49.56
C SER A 508 8.86 -16.32 49.88
N PHE A 509 8.72 -16.00 51.16
CA PHE A 509 8.14 -14.73 51.63
C PHE A 509 6.82 -14.38 50.94
N ARG A 510 5.91 -15.36 50.86
CA ARG A 510 4.64 -15.26 50.15
C ARG A 510 3.50 -14.80 51.06
N ASP A 511 3.54 -15.18 52.32
CA ASP A 511 2.35 -15.13 53.17
C ASP A 511 2.04 -13.71 53.63
N TYR A 512 0.75 -13.34 53.62
CA TYR A 512 0.28 -12.09 54.24
C TYR A 512 0.27 -12.30 55.75
N ILE A 513 1.19 -11.65 56.47
CA ILE A 513 1.27 -11.75 57.93
C ILE A 513 0.47 -10.60 58.54
N PRO A 514 -0.74 -10.82 59.06
CA PRO A 514 -1.58 -9.74 59.55
C PRO A 514 -1.02 -9.10 60.83
N ASP A 515 -0.92 -7.78 60.84
CA ASP A 515 -0.64 -7.01 62.05
C ASP A 515 -1.95 -6.75 62.81
N ALA A 516 -2.37 -7.74 63.60
CA ALA A 516 -3.61 -7.67 64.38
C ALA A 516 -3.68 -6.44 65.28
N THR A 517 -2.53 -5.89 65.71
CA THR A 517 -2.46 -4.69 66.58
C THR A 517 -2.90 -3.41 65.88
N ARG A 518 -2.88 -3.41 64.54
CA ARG A 518 -3.27 -2.27 63.69
C ARG A 518 -4.62 -2.46 63.00
N THR A 519 -5.40 -3.46 63.40
CA THR A 519 -6.74 -3.70 62.85
C THR A 519 -7.67 -2.51 63.11
N LYS A 520 -8.44 -2.09 62.11
CA LYS A 520 -9.46 -1.05 62.22
C LYS A 520 -10.81 -1.59 61.76
N THR A 521 -11.89 -1.16 62.41
CA THR A 521 -13.26 -1.50 62.04
C THR A 521 -14.07 -0.27 61.66
N PHE A 522 -15.09 -0.46 60.84
CA PHE A 522 -16.00 0.58 60.35
C PHE A 522 -17.38 0.00 60.06
N GLN A 523 -18.40 0.84 60.02
CA GLN A 523 -19.75 0.43 59.61
C GLN A 523 -19.88 0.48 58.08
N GLY A 524 -20.69 -0.41 57.50
CA GLY A 524 -20.96 -0.41 56.06
C GLY A 524 -21.50 0.92 55.54
N SER A 525 -22.18 1.71 56.40
CA SER A 525 -22.62 3.07 56.09
C SER A 525 -21.47 4.06 55.83
N ALA A 526 -20.22 3.72 56.13
CA ALA A 526 -19.04 4.54 55.88
C ALA A 526 -18.44 4.34 54.47
N VAL A 527 -19.03 3.44 53.67
CA VAL A 527 -18.59 3.12 52.32
C VAL A 527 -19.37 3.96 51.31
N ASP A 528 -18.66 4.71 50.49
CA ASP A 528 -19.21 5.45 49.36
C ASP A 528 -18.94 4.70 48.06
N LEU A 529 -19.98 4.00 47.57
CA LEU A 529 -19.95 3.22 46.34
C LEU A 529 -19.74 4.07 45.08
N ALA A 530 -20.05 5.38 45.11
CA ALA A 530 -19.90 6.22 43.93
C ALA A 530 -18.43 6.61 43.67
N ASN A 531 -17.61 6.59 44.72
CA ASN A 531 -16.22 7.02 44.68
C ASN A 531 -15.23 5.91 45.10
N ASP A 532 -15.73 4.72 45.44
CA ASP A 532 -14.97 3.58 45.99
C ASP A 532 -14.18 3.93 47.26
N THR A 533 -14.70 4.85 48.07
CA THR A 533 -14.03 5.33 49.28
C THR A 533 -14.66 4.76 50.54
N ILE A 534 -13.84 4.60 51.58
CA ILE A 534 -14.24 4.11 52.89
C ILE A 534 -13.70 5.06 53.94
N THR A 535 -14.60 5.62 54.76
CA THR A 535 -14.22 6.53 55.84
C THR A 535 -14.00 5.75 57.13
N ILE A 536 -12.75 5.68 57.59
CA ILE A 536 -12.30 5.06 58.84
C ILE A 536 -11.55 6.10 59.66
N THR A 537 -12.19 6.66 60.69
CA THR A 537 -11.59 7.74 61.49
C THR A 537 -10.25 7.32 62.10
N ALA A 538 -9.21 8.13 61.87
CA ALA A 538 -7.86 7.94 62.37
C ALA A 538 -7.32 6.52 62.14
N HIS A 539 -7.41 6.04 60.89
CA HIS A 539 -7.04 4.66 60.56
C HIS A 539 -5.55 4.36 60.76
N GLY A 540 -4.64 5.35 60.60
CA GLY A 540 -3.21 5.17 60.89
C GLY A 540 -2.51 4.14 59.99
N PHE A 541 -3.02 3.96 58.76
CA PHE A 541 -2.47 3.00 57.80
C PHE A 541 -1.22 3.53 57.09
N GLY A 542 -1.08 4.84 56.98
CA GLY A 542 0.01 5.52 56.28
C GLY A 542 -0.32 6.98 56.03
N SER A 543 0.44 7.62 55.14
CA SER A 543 0.28 9.02 54.74
C SER A 543 -0.61 9.16 53.51
N THR A 544 -1.17 10.35 53.27
CA THR A 544 -1.90 10.66 52.02
C THR A 544 -1.05 10.35 50.79
N GLY A 545 -1.64 9.63 49.82
CA GLY A 545 -1.02 9.16 48.59
C GLY A 545 -0.34 7.79 48.71
N ASP A 546 -0.08 7.30 49.92
CA ASP A 546 0.48 5.97 50.12
C ASP A 546 -0.52 4.91 49.67
N LYS A 547 0.01 3.81 49.15
CA LYS A 547 -0.78 2.63 48.79
C LYS A 547 -0.42 1.48 49.72
N ILE A 548 -1.43 0.73 50.12
CA ILE A 548 -1.30 -0.31 51.13
C ILE A 548 -2.17 -1.51 50.78
N ASN A 549 -1.67 -2.71 51.09
CA ASN A 549 -2.46 -3.92 51.08
C ASN A 549 -3.17 -4.10 52.42
N LEU A 550 -4.51 -4.23 52.38
CA LEU A 550 -5.32 -4.50 53.56
C LEU A 550 -6.08 -5.82 53.37
N MET A 551 -6.02 -6.67 54.39
CA MET A 551 -6.78 -7.91 54.46
C MET A 551 -8.08 -7.69 55.23
N HIS A 552 -9.18 -8.32 54.78
CA HIS A 552 -10.41 -8.37 55.55
C HIS A 552 -10.18 -9.08 56.90
N SER A 553 -10.60 -8.44 57.99
CA SER A 553 -10.45 -8.98 59.35
C SER A 553 -11.59 -9.93 59.75
N ASP A 554 -12.67 -9.97 58.98
CA ASP A 554 -13.87 -10.75 59.25
C ASP A 554 -14.37 -11.48 57.99
N SER A 555 -15.44 -12.26 58.14
CA SER A 555 -16.09 -12.98 57.04
C SER A 555 -17.16 -12.15 56.31
N ASN A 556 -17.30 -10.86 56.62
CA ASN A 556 -18.33 -10.02 56.02
C ASN A 556 -17.90 -9.59 54.62
N ILE A 557 -18.85 -9.60 53.69
CA ILE A 557 -18.58 -9.39 52.26
C ILE A 557 -18.77 -7.91 51.91
N LEU A 558 -17.70 -7.29 51.41
CA LEU A 558 -17.74 -6.05 50.62
C LEU A 558 -17.69 -6.41 49.14
N GLY A 559 -18.78 -6.16 48.42
CA GLY A 559 -18.94 -6.55 47.02
C GLY A 559 -17.85 -5.94 46.13
N GLY A 560 -17.32 -6.72 45.19
CA GLY A 560 -16.24 -6.29 44.28
C GLY A 560 -14.82 -6.52 44.82
N LEU A 561 -14.65 -6.59 46.14
CA LEU A 561 -13.36 -6.87 46.77
C LEU A 561 -13.12 -8.37 46.96
N THR A 562 -11.85 -8.75 47.14
CA THR A 562 -11.48 -10.10 47.56
C THR A 562 -11.74 -10.24 49.06
N ASN A 563 -12.71 -11.07 49.45
CA ASN A 563 -13.11 -11.28 50.85
C ASN A 563 -12.63 -12.65 51.39
N VAL A 564 -11.49 -13.13 50.91
CA VAL A 564 -10.95 -14.46 51.27
C VAL A 564 -9.87 -14.28 52.34
N ALA A 565 -9.94 -15.04 53.42
CA ALA A 565 -8.93 -15.02 54.48
C ALA A 565 -7.52 -15.30 53.91
N GLY A 566 -6.53 -14.49 54.31
CA GLY A 566 -5.16 -14.58 53.80
C GLY A 566 -4.93 -13.89 52.44
N MET A 567 -5.95 -13.25 51.86
CA MET A 567 -5.82 -12.42 50.66
C MET A 567 -6.10 -10.95 50.99
N SER A 568 -5.31 -10.05 50.39
CA SER A 568 -5.46 -8.61 50.58
C SER A 568 -6.05 -7.92 49.35
N ASN A 569 -6.48 -6.68 49.54
CA ASN A 569 -6.82 -5.75 48.46
C ASN A 569 -5.97 -4.49 48.61
N GLN A 570 -5.64 -3.84 47.49
CA GLN A 570 -4.91 -2.57 47.50
C GLN A 570 -5.85 -1.39 47.69
N PHE A 571 -5.42 -0.47 48.55
CA PHE A 571 -6.07 0.80 48.81
C PHE A 571 -5.07 1.95 48.67
N GLU A 572 -5.54 3.10 48.23
CA GLU A 572 -4.84 4.37 48.31
C GLU A 572 -5.35 5.15 49.53
N ILE A 573 -4.43 5.77 50.27
CA ILE A 573 -4.76 6.62 51.41
C ILE A 573 -5.07 8.02 50.87
N ILE A 574 -6.33 8.47 51.01
CA ILE A 574 -6.77 9.78 50.53
C ILE A 574 -6.45 10.85 51.57
N ASP A 575 -6.75 10.56 52.83
CA ASP A 575 -6.43 11.41 53.97
C ASP A 575 -6.35 10.55 55.24
N ALA A 576 -6.20 11.18 56.41
CA ALA A 576 -6.06 10.47 57.69
C ALA A 576 -7.30 9.67 58.13
N ASN A 577 -8.43 9.85 57.44
CA ASN A 577 -9.72 9.22 57.74
C ASN A 577 -10.33 8.48 56.54
N THR A 578 -9.78 8.60 55.33
CA THR A 578 -10.41 8.02 54.14
C THR A 578 -9.40 7.25 53.31
N ILE A 579 -9.78 6.04 52.93
CA ILE A 579 -9.06 5.20 51.98
C ILE A 579 -9.92 4.99 50.74
N LYS A 580 -9.29 4.84 49.58
CA LYS A 580 -9.95 4.52 48.32
C LYS A 580 -9.52 3.14 47.84
N SER A 581 -10.46 2.28 47.49
CA SER A 581 -10.12 0.99 46.90
C SER A 581 -9.62 1.17 45.46
N LEU A 582 -8.62 0.39 45.07
CA LEU A 582 -8.18 0.31 43.67
C LEU A 582 -9.04 -0.65 42.84
N LYS A 583 -10.09 -1.24 43.43
CA LYS A 583 -11.14 -2.01 42.76
C LYS A 583 -12.49 -1.40 43.09
N ASP A 584 -13.40 -1.46 42.14
CA ASP A 584 -14.77 -1.00 42.33
C ASP A 584 -15.44 -1.76 43.49
N ILE A 585 -16.01 -1.02 44.44
CA ILE A 585 -16.84 -1.57 45.50
C ILE A 585 -18.26 -1.61 44.96
N THR A 586 -18.77 -2.81 44.70
CA THR A 586 -20.05 -2.98 43.98
C THR A 586 -21.25 -3.09 44.90
N SER A 587 -21.06 -3.48 46.16
CA SER A 587 -22.14 -3.55 47.15
C SER A 587 -21.61 -3.55 48.59
N VAL A 588 -22.46 -3.12 49.53
CA VAL A 588 -22.18 -3.10 50.96
C VAL A 588 -23.50 -3.26 51.75
N ASP A 589 -23.46 -3.94 52.89
CA ASP A 589 -24.55 -3.91 53.86
C ASP A 589 -24.29 -2.81 54.89
N GLY A 590 -25.09 -1.75 54.85
CA GLY A 590 -24.92 -0.57 55.70
C GLY A 590 -25.03 -0.85 57.20
N GLY A 591 -25.72 -1.91 57.61
CA GLY A 591 -25.89 -2.29 59.02
C GLY A 591 -24.79 -3.19 59.57
N THR A 592 -23.88 -3.67 58.72
CA THR A 592 -22.83 -4.61 59.08
C THR A 592 -21.53 -3.87 59.42
N THR A 593 -20.81 -4.37 60.42
CA THR A 593 -19.47 -3.89 60.76
C THR A 593 -18.42 -4.69 59.99
N TYR A 594 -17.46 -4.01 59.40
CA TYR A 594 -16.36 -4.57 58.64
C TYR A 594 -15.02 -4.24 59.32
N GLY A 595 -13.99 -5.03 59.05
CA GLY A 595 -12.63 -4.78 59.55
C GLY A 595 -11.56 -4.94 58.48
N PHE A 596 -10.52 -4.11 58.58
CA PHE A 596 -9.28 -4.24 57.82
C PHE A 596 -8.07 -4.38 58.74
N THR A 597 -7.19 -5.31 58.40
CA THR A 597 -5.91 -5.54 59.06
C THR A 597 -4.78 -5.33 58.04
N PRO A 598 -3.79 -4.46 58.31
CA PRO A 598 -2.63 -4.27 57.45
C PRO A 598 -1.59 -5.39 57.67
N GLN A 599 -0.57 -5.44 56.80
CA GLN A 599 0.51 -6.40 56.93
C GLN A 599 1.51 -5.98 58.03
N LEU A 600 2.11 -6.98 58.68
CA LEU A 600 3.22 -6.81 59.61
C LEU A 600 4.44 -6.24 58.89
N ILE A 601 5.05 -5.24 59.51
CA ILE A 601 6.21 -4.54 58.96
C ILE A 601 7.46 -5.45 59.01
N ILE A 602 7.88 -5.93 57.84
CA ILE A 602 9.08 -6.74 57.65
C ILE A 602 9.91 -6.14 56.52
N THR A 603 11.07 -5.59 56.87
CA THR A 603 12.02 -4.97 55.93
C THR A 603 13.44 -5.49 56.16
N ASN A 604 14.31 -5.31 55.15
CA ASN A 604 15.71 -5.68 55.18
C ASN A 604 15.91 -7.17 55.50
N THR A 605 15.15 -8.03 54.83
CA THR A 605 15.15 -9.47 55.09
C THR A 605 15.49 -10.25 53.83
N THR A 606 16.27 -11.32 53.99
CA THR A 606 16.64 -12.25 52.92
C THR A 606 16.12 -13.64 53.24
N THR A 607 15.23 -14.18 52.42
CA THR A 607 14.76 -15.57 52.51
C THR A 607 15.23 -16.37 51.30
N ILE A 608 15.76 -17.57 51.54
CA ILE A 608 16.30 -18.44 50.49
C ILE A 608 15.78 -19.85 50.75
N GLY A 609 15.16 -20.48 49.76
CA GLY A 609 14.53 -21.79 49.86
C GLY A 609 13.01 -21.73 49.72
N ALA A 610 12.42 -22.89 49.40
CA ALA A 610 10.97 -23.00 49.24
C ALA A 610 10.25 -22.79 50.58
N ASN A 611 9.08 -22.15 50.54
CA ASN A 611 8.23 -21.85 51.70
C ASN A 611 8.92 -21.07 52.84
N SER A 612 10.06 -20.44 52.58
CA SER A 612 10.83 -19.72 53.61
C SER A 612 10.11 -18.41 53.97
N GLN A 613 9.62 -18.29 55.22
CA GLN A 613 8.88 -17.11 55.69
C GLN A 613 9.64 -16.36 56.79
N PRO A 614 9.89 -15.06 56.65
CA PRO A 614 10.41 -14.25 57.73
C PRO A 614 9.32 -13.87 58.72
N THR A 615 9.72 -13.57 59.96
CA THR A 615 8.78 -13.20 61.04
C THR A 615 9.01 -11.79 61.58
N LYS A 616 10.14 -11.17 61.21
CA LYS A 616 10.53 -9.83 61.65
C LYS A 616 11.56 -9.24 60.69
N SER A 617 11.76 -7.94 60.79
CA SER A 617 12.77 -7.20 60.03
C SER A 617 14.21 -7.63 60.40
N ASN A 618 15.16 -7.41 59.47
CA ASN A 618 16.58 -7.72 59.63
C ASN A 618 16.87 -9.22 59.84
N GLN A 619 16.15 -10.09 59.14
CA GLN A 619 16.29 -11.53 59.26
C GLN A 619 16.94 -12.14 58.00
N VAL A 620 17.72 -13.20 58.18
CA VAL A 620 18.05 -14.13 57.08
C VAL A 620 17.38 -15.46 57.40
N VAL A 621 16.56 -15.98 56.49
CA VAL A 621 15.85 -17.26 56.64
C VAL A 621 16.32 -18.22 55.55
N LEU A 622 16.71 -19.43 55.93
CA LEU A 622 17.19 -20.46 55.03
C LEU A 622 16.23 -21.66 55.10
N GLY A 623 15.38 -21.78 54.08
CA GLY A 623 14.36 -22.80 53.88
C GLY A 623 13.17 -22.71 54.84
N ASP A 624 12.45 -23.82 54.95
CA ASP A 624 11.30 -24.00 55.83
C ASP A 624 11.63 -24.93 57.01
N ALA A 625 10.61 -25.33 57.77
CA ALA A 625 10.77 -26.20 58.93
C ALA A 625 11.31 -27.61 58.61
N ASN A 626 11.38 -28.00 57.32
CA ASN A 626 11.85 -29.32 56.87
C ASN A 626 13.34 -29.33 56.48
N ILE A 627 14.07 -28.21 56.63
CA ILE A 627 15.52 -28.20 56.38
C ILE A 627 16.23 -29.10 57.41
N GLU A 628 16.89 -30.14 56.92
CA GLU A 628 17.62 -31.10 57.76
C GLU A 628 19.03 -30.60 58.14
N GLU A 629 19.74 -29.96 57.21
CA GLU A 629 21.11 -29.49 57.41
C GLU A 629 21.37 -28.17 56.67
N VAL A 630 22.07 -27.25 57.35
CA VAL A 630 22.69 -26.07 56.74
C VAL A 630 24.20 -26.17 56.98
N THR A 631 24.96 -26.64 55.99
CA THR A 631 26.41 -26.80 56.11
C THR A 631 27.16 -25.48 55.84
N THR A 632 28.01 -25.04 56.76
CA THR A 632 28.89 -23.86 56.58
C THR A 632 30.34 -24.21 56.91
N VAL A 633 31.31 -23.80 56.09
CA VAL A 633 32.74 -24.14 56.26
C VAL A 633 33.53 -23.02 56.97
N GLY A 634 32.92 -22.24 57.87
CA GLY A 634 33.56 -21.11 58.56
C GLY A 634 32.90 -20.74 59.90
N ASP A 635 33.54 -19.82 60.62
CA ASP A 635 33.07 -19.39 61.96
C ASP A 635 31.85 -18.45 61.86
N TYR A 636 30.82 -18.71 62.66
CA TYR A 636 29.71 -17.77 62.86
C TYR A 636 30.10 -16.71 63.90
N ILE A 637 30.59 -15.57 63.44
CA ILE A 637 30.98 -14.46 64.31
C ILE A 637 29.81 -13.49 64.46
N SER A 638 29.20 -13.47 65.65
CA SER A 638 28.19 -12.48 66.02
C SER A 638 28.84 -11.41 66.90
N THR A 639 28.98 -10.18 66.40
CA THR A 639 29.53 -9.06 67.17
C THR A 639 28.40 -8.30 67.87
N GLY A 640 28.30 -8.49 69.19
CA GLY A 640 27.33 -7.78 70.04
C GLY A 640 26.94 -8.57 71.28
N ILE A 641 26.84 -7.87 72.41
CA ILE A 641 26.41 -8.46 73.69
C ILE A 641 25.00 -9.04 73.50
N GLY A 642 24.84 -10.34 73.77
CA GLY A 642 23.55 -11.03 73.68
C GLY A 642 23.17 -11.55 72.29
N LYS A 643 24.07 -11.56 71.29
CA LYS A 643 23.87 -12.26 70.01
C LYS A 643 24.67 -13.57 70.01
N GLY A 644 24.07 -14.64 69.48
CA GLY A 644 24.61 -16.00 69.58
C GLY A 644 23.70 -17.04 68.95
N MET A 645 24.22 -18.25 68.72
CA MET A 645 23.45 -19.37 68.18
C MET A 645 22.41 -19.81 69.22
N VAL A 646 21.13 -19.83 68.85
CA VAL A 646 20.06 -20.33 69.73
C VAL A 646 19.84 -21.81 69.42
N LEU A 647 20.05 -22.65 70.42
CA LEU A 647 19.75 -24.08 70.37
C LEU A 647 18.48 -24.35 71.17
N THR A 648 17.51 -25.03 70.57
CA THR A 648 16.30 -25.47 71.27
C THR A 648 16.47 -26.92 71.69
N THR A 649 16.03 -27.28 72.90
CA THR A 649 16.02 -28.68 73.33
C THR A 649 15.09 -29.52 72.44
N PRO A 650 15.35 -30.83 72.27
CA PRO A 650 14.54 -31.68 71.40
C PRO A 650 13.03 -31.70 71.71
N ASP A 651 12.65 -31.40 72.96
CA ASP A 651 11.27 -31.32 73.43
C ASP A 651 10.65 -29.91 73.25
N GLY A 652 11.39 -28.95 72.70
CA GLY A 652 10.95 -27.57 72.51
C GLY A 652 10.86 -26.73 73.79
N THR A 653 11.16 -27.29 74.97
CA THR A 653 10.84 -26.64 76.25
C THR A 653 11.85 -25.58 76.69
N LYS A 654 13.07 -25.61 76.16
CA LYS A 654 14.16 -24.70 76.54
C LYS A 654 14.94 -24.22 75.33
N GLN A 655 15.28 -22.94 75.32
CA GLN A 655 16.18 -22.35 74.34
C GLN A 655 17.46 -21.87 75.04
N TYR A 656 18.62 -22.25 74.50
CA TYR A 656 19.92 -21.81 74.97
C TYR A 656 20.60 -20.96 73.91
N ARG A 657 20.97 -19.74 74.27
CA ARG A 657 21.84 -18.89 73.45
C ARG A 657 23.30 -19.19 73.77
N ILE A 658 24.05 -19.65 72.78
CA ILE A 658 25.51 -19.78 72.81
C ILE A 658 26.11 -18.50 72.22
N SER A 659 26.78 -17.71 73.03
CA SER A 659 27.45 -16.46 72.63
C SER A 659 28.90 -16.44 73.09
N ILE A 660 29.69 -15.50 72.57
CA ILE A 660 31.06 -15.23 73.06
C ILE A 660 31.01 -13.91 73.84
N ASP A 661 31.45 -13.90 75.09
CA ASP A 661 31.52 -12.68 75.90
C ASP A 661 32.66 -11.75 75.47
N ASN A 662 32.73 -10.55 76.05
CA ASN A 662 33.78 -9.55 75.75
C ASN A 662 35.19 -10.02 76.14
N SER A 663 35.33 -11.13 76.86
CA SER A 663 36.60 -11.76 77.23
C SER A 663 36.96 -12.95 76.33
N GLY A 664 36.13 -13.26 75.33
CA GLY A 664 36.36 -14.38 74.41
C GLY A 664 35.86 -15.73 74.91
N ASN A 665 35.11 -15.80 76.02
CA ASN A 665 34.60 -17.06 76.55
C ASN A 665 33.25 -17.42 75.91
N ILE A 666 33.02 -18.71 75.67
CA ILE A 666 31.71 -19.22 75.29
C ILE A 666 30.77 -19.16 76.50
N VAL A 667 29.66 -18.45 76.36
CA VAL A 667 28.62 -18.30 77.37
C VAL A 667 27.29 -18.86 76.85
N THR A 668 26.75 -19.84 77.57
CA THR A 668 25.42 -20.42 77.35
C THR A 668 24.40 -19.75 78.27
N THR A 669 23.39 -19.10 77.71
CA THR A 669 22.30 -18.45 78.48
C THR A 669 20.97 -19.10 78.13
N LEU A 670 20.20 -19.54 79.12
CA LEU A 670 18.81 -19.94 78.91
C LEU A 670 17.99 -18.68 78.59
N ILE A 671 17.28 -18.66 77.46
CA ILE A 671 16.51 -17.53 76.97
C ILE A 671 15.03 -17.83 76.83
#